data_AF-A0A4P7W112-F1
#
_entry.id   AF-A0A4P7W112-F1
#
_cell.length_a   1.000
_cell.length_b   1.000
_cell.length_c   1.000
_cell.angle_alpha   90.00
_cell.angle_beta   90.00
_cell.angle_gamma   90.00
#
_symmetry.space_group_name_H-M   'P 1'
#
loop_
_entity.id
_entity.type
_entity.pdbx_description
1 polymer ?
#
loop_
_entity_poly.entity_id
_entity_poly.type
_entity_poly.pdbx_seq_one_letter_code
_entity_poly.pdbx_strand_id
1 'polypeptide(L)'
;MSYLKFDKNLMINLEQSLPKEMLRTNQSGAYHCTTIVDCNTRKQHGLLVVPVPELGNSWHVMLSSLDLTVYQHGAPFNLALHRYRGGVMSPNGHKYIREFDCESVPRTTYRVGGVILTKEKIFISNENRILIRYTLVEANSPTTLRFRPVLAFRDANELCVENNAIDQTIPEINNGVSACLYPGYPRLYMQFSHKPTWTYEPNWYNGFEYVKDLERGVPYCEDLWVPGYFEIPIKKGESIIFSAGLSEVAPKSLAKMYESEIAHRTCRTSFFNCLKNAVKQCYLNEKDGMYLISGYPWGKILARNTFMALPGATIAINHREDFERIADTAINALRNFMATGDTDKRIIGIDLPDVSLWAVWALQQYAKAYGRDDAKAKYLPAVRQILDYIIGQNHPFMKVDDNGMLVTDGNDKPMSWMNASLGGRPVVARTGLLVEFNALWYNALVFASKLSEGTPDEEKYAAMAERMAQPFVNTFLNDYGYLYDYVNGTYADPSVRPNMAIAIGLDYSPLDRRQRKKVLDIVTRELLTPKGLRTLSPKSYGYRPCYLGSPEEREMALHNGPARPWLMGFYSDAYLKVFGMSGVSYVDRMLIGFEDEMTNGCIGSLSQLYDANPPYTGRGAISHVTNVAEVLRTLTTLKKFIMD
;
A
#
# COMPACT_ATOMS: atom_id res chain seq x y z
N MET A 1 15.55 -10.44 -20.74
CA MET A 1 14.51 -9.39 -20.94
C MET A 1 14.16 -8.85 -19.57
N SER A 2 14.03 -7.54 -19.42
CA SER A 2 13.64 -6.93 -18.14
C SER A 2 12.20 -7.29 -17.78
N TYR A 3 11.96 -7.55 -16.50
CA TYR A 3 10.67 -8.00 -15.99
C TYR A 3 9.59 -6.91 -16.07
N LEU A 4 9.99 -5.63 -15.94
CA LEU A 4 9.10 -4.47 -16.01
C LEU A 4 9.53 -3.55 -17.15
N LYS A 5 9.38 -4.03 -18.39
CA LYS A 5 9.70 -3.29 -19.60
C LYS A 5 8.46 -3.09 -20.47
N PHE A 6 8.26 -1.86 -20.94
CA PHE A 6 7.18 -1.49 -21.84
C PHE A 6 7.76 -0.88 -23.12
N ASP A 7 7.27 -1.36 -24.27
CA ASP A 7 7.73 -0.95 -25.58
C ASP A 7 7.03 0.32 -26.09
N LYS A 8 7.48 0.81 -27.24
CA LYS A 8 6.91 2.00 -27.88
C LYS A 8 5.40 1.88 -28.09
N ASN A 9 4.89 0.72 -28.51
CA ASN A 9 3.49 0.56 -28.88
C ASN A 9 2.58 0.79 -27.67
N LEU A 10 2.96 0.26 -26.51
CA LEU A 10 2.25 0.52 -25.28
C LEU A 10 2.42 1.96 -24.81
N MET A 11 3.65 2.50 -24.85
CA MET A 11 3.94 3.84 -24.33
C MET A 11 3.21 4.95 -25.07
N ILE A 12 3.02 4.83 -26.40
CA ILE A 12 2.30 5.85 -27.19
C ILE A 12 0.77 5.71 -27.10
N ASN A 13 0.25 4.57 -26.64
CA ASN A 13 -1.18 4.36 -26.45
C ASN A 13 -1.60 4.81 -25.05
N LEU A 14 -2.17 6.00 -24.96
CA LEU A 14 -2.58 6.60 -23.68
C LEU A 14 -3.68 5.82 -22.95
N GLU A 15 -4.53 5.09 -23.65
CA GLU A 15 -5.54 4.23 -23.00
C GLU A 15 -4.89 3.09 -22.21
N GLN A 16 -3.73 2.62 -22.67
CA GLN A 16 -2.98 1.53 -22.02
C GLN A 16 -1.93 2.03 -21.02
N SER A 17 -1.32 3.19 -21.28
CA SER A 17 -0.21 3.70 -20.49
C SER A 17 -0.64 4.60 -19.32
N LEU A 18 -1.72 5.39 -19.44
CA LEU A 18 -2.22 6.23 -18.34
C LEU A 18 -2.71 5.43 -17.12
N PRO A 19 -3.33 4.24 -17.26
CA PRO A 19 -3.69 3.43 -16.09
C PRO A 19 -2.47 2.92 -15.32
N LYS A 20 -1.29 2.80 -15.97
CA LYS A 20 -0.06 2.25 -15.39
C LYS A 20 0.70 3.32 -14.63
N GLU A 21 0.84 3.12 -13.33
CA GLU A 21 1.45 4.02 -12.37
C GLU A 21 2.77 3.46 -11.84
N MET A 22 3.62 4.34 -11.35
CA MET A 22 4.82 3.98 -10.59
C MET A 22 4.81 4.67 -9.24
N LEU A 23 5.36 3.99 -8.25
CA LEU A 23 5.58 4.49 -6.90
C LEU A 23 7.06 4.33 -6.53
N ARG A 24 7.62 5.37 -5.92
CA ARG A 24 8.91 5.37 -5.21
C ARG A 24 8.75 6.14 -3.91
N THR A 25 9.21 5.57 -2.81
CA THR A 25 9.10 6.20 -1.47
C THR A 25 10.47 6.28 -0.81
N ASN A 26 10.55 7.05 0.26
CA ASN A 26 11.62 6.96 1.25
C ASN A 26 11.09 6.40 2.56
N GLN A 27 11.97 6.32 3.56
CA GLN A 27 11.60 5.81 4.89
C GLN A 27 11.03 6.89 5.82
N SER A 28 10.77 8.11 5.35
CA SER A 28 10.08 9.16 6.13
C SER A 28 8.63 9.37 5.67
N GLY A 29 8.14 8.52 4.78
CA GLY A 29 6.76 8.56 4.28
C GLY A 29 6.56 9.47 3.05
N ALA A 30 7.61 10.16 2.58
CA ALA A 30 7.57 10.91 1.33
C ALA A 30 7.60 9.97 0.12
N TYR A 31 7.06 10.44 -0.99
CA TYR A 31 6.96 9.65 -2.21
C TYR A 31 6.97 10.47 -3.50
N HIS A 32 7.32 9.78 -4.57
CA HIS A 32 7.05 10.10 -5.95
C HIS A 32 6.02 9.11 -6.49
N CYS A 33 4.95 9.63 -7.09
CA CYS A 33 3.94 8.81 -7.74
C CYS A 33 3.42 9.50 -8.99
N THR A 34 3.41 8.82 -10.13
CA THR A 34 2.83 9.30 -11.40
C THR A 34 2.62 8.11 -12.36
N THR A 35 2.13 8.37 -13.56
CA THR A 35 2.01 7.34 -14.62
C THR A 35 3.34 7.03 -15.27
N ILE A 36 3.46 5.90 -15.97
CA ILE A 36 4.70 5.54 -16.69
C ILE A 36 5.05 6.51 -17.84
N VAL A 37 4.09 7.35 -18.24
CA VAL A 37 4.22 8.43 -19.25
C VAL A 37 4.29 9.82 -18.63
N ASP A 38 4.48 9.92 -17.31
CA ASP A 38 4.63 11.18 -16.56
C ASP A 38 3.44 12.14 -16.62
N CYS A 39 2.25 11.63 -16.95
CA CYS A 39 1.00 12.38 -16.87
C CYS A 39 0.31 12.09 -15.54
N ASN A 40 0.11 13.11 -14.71
CA ASN A 40 -0.62 12.97 -13.44
C ASN A 40 -2.11 12.72 -13.73
N THR A 41 -2.70 11.68 -13.11
CA THR A 41 -4.11 11.27 -13.34
C THR A 41 -4.98 11.32 -12.08
N ARG A 42 -4.39 11.63 -10.93
CA ARG A 42 -5.04 11.88 -9.64
C ARG A 42 -4.28 12.96 -8.87
N LYS A 43 -4.94 13.70 -7.99
CA LYS A 43 -4.32 14.82 -7.22
C LYS A 43 -3.17 14.38 -6.31
N GLN A 44 -3.12 13.11 -5.91
CA GLN A 44 -2.00 12.57 -5.12
C GLN A 44 -0.75 12.24 -5.97
N HIS A 45 -0.77 12.48 -7.28
CA HIS A 45 0.44 12.35 -8.10
C HIS A 45 1.33 13.58 -7.97
N GLY A 46 2.65 13.35 -8.05
CA GLY A 46 3.66 14.39 -7.95
C GLY A 46 5.08 13.82 -8.03
N LEU A 47 6.05 14.68 -8.38
CA LEU A 47 7.48 14.36 -8.30
C LEU A 47 7.98 14.33 -6.86
N LEU A 48 7.52 15.26 -6.02
CA LEU A 48 7.89 15.33 -4.61
C LEU A 48 6.64 15.56 -3.77
N VAL A 49 6.18 14.50 -3.12
CA VAL A 49 5.08 14.54 -2.15
C VAL A 49 5.64 14.17 -0.79
N VAL A 50 5.46 15.03 0.21
CA VAL A 50 6.12 14.90 1.52
C VAL A 50 5.11 15.05 2.65
N PRO A 51 5.23 14.30 3.76
CA PRO A 51 4.52 14.65 4.97
C PRO A 51 5.08 15.96 5.52
N VAL A 52 4.21 16.88 5.93
CA VAL A 52 4.60 18.17 6.53
C VAL A 52 4.16 18.20 8.00
N PRO A 53 5.09 18.08 8.96
CA PRO A 53 4.75 18.03 10.39
C PRO A 53 3.96 19.23 10.89
N GLU A 54 4.32 20.43 10.42
CA GLU A 54 3.68 21.70 10.78
C GLU A 54 2.22 21.78 10.31
N LEU A 55 1.85 20.96 9.33
CA LEU A 55 0.50 20.87 8.76
C LEU A 55 -0.19 19.56 9.17
N GLY A 56 0.12 19.04 10.35
CA GLY A 56 -0.58 17.87 10.91
C GLY A 56 -0.11 16.52 10.35
N ASN A 57 1.10 16.45 9.78
CA ASN A 57 1.68 15.26 9.16
C ASN A 57 0.85 14.71 7.96
N SER A 58 0.02 15.55 7.33
CA SER A 58 -0.59 15.22 6.04
C SER A 58 0.43 15.29 4.91
N TRP A 59 0.14 14.63 3.79
CA TRP A 59 1.00 14.62 2.61
C TRP A 59 0.71 15.81 1.72
N HIS A 60 1.75 16.53 1.31
CA HIS A 60 1.63 17.70 0.46
C HIS A 60 2.43 17.54 -0.83
N VAL A 61 1.82 17.89 -1.96
CA VAL A 61 2.49 17.92 -3.26
C VAL A 61 3.28 19.22 -3.34
N MET A 62 4.62 19.12 -3.27
CA MET A 62 5.51 20.29 -3.38
C MET A 62 5.80 20.59 -4.85
N LEU A 63 6.21 19.54 -5.58
CA LEU A 63 6.54 19.60 -7.01
C LEU A 63 5.65 18.61 -7.76
N SER A 64 4.77 19.12 -8.62
CA SER A 64 3.82 18.32 -9.40
C SER A 64 4.51 17.60 -10.56
N SER A 65 5.22 18.36 -11.40
CA SER A 65 6.00 17.85 -12.54
C SER A 65 7.24 18.70 -12.81
N LEU A 66 8.10 18.18 -13.69
CA LEU A 66 9.24 18.90 -14.24
C LEU A 66 9.21 18.69 -15.76
N ASP A 67 8.77 19.72 -16.46
CA ASP A 67 8.52 19.66 -17.88
C ASP A 67 9.81 19.89 -18.65
N LEU A 68 10.21 18.88 -19.42
CA LEU A 68 11.44 18.90 -20.20
C LEU A 68 11.14 19.24 -21.66
N THR A 69 11.91 20.17 -22.22
CA THR A 69 11.96 20.45 -23.67
C THR A 69 13.38 20.23 -24.17
N VAL A 70 13.52 19.52 -25.29
CA VAL A 70 14.80 19.39 -26.02
C VAL A 70 14.83 20.45 -27.12
N TYR A 71 15.88 21.26 -27.18
CA TYR A 71 16.12 22.22 -28.25
C TYR A 71 17.26 21.75 -29.15
N GLN A 72 16.99 21.69 -30.46
CA GLN A 72 17.99 21.46 -31.51
C GLN A 72 17.69 22.38 -32.70
N HIS A 73 18.70 23.05 -33.25
CA HIS A 73 18.55 24.02 -34.35
C HIS A 73 17.48 25.10 -34.11
N GLY A 74 17.28 25.51 -32.85
CA GLY A 74 16.24 26.48 -32.46
C GLY A 74 14.82 25.90 -32.38
N ALA A 75 14.60 24.63 -32.74
CA ALA A 75 13.29 23.99 -32.66
C ALA A 75 13.06 23.31 -31.29
N PRO A 76 11.92 23.57 -30.62
CA PRO A 76 11.56 22.92 -29.35
C PRO A 76 10.84 21.59 -29.55
N PHE A 77 11.25 20.58 -28.79
CA PHE A 77 10.56 19.29 -28.69
C PHE A 77 10.14 19.04 -27.24
N ASN A 78 8.86 19.27 -26.95
CA ASN A 78 8.30 19.11 -25.60
C ASN A 78 8.10 17.62 -25.26
N LEU A 79 8.74 17.16 -24.18
CA LEU A 79 8.66 15.78 -23.70
C LEU A 79 7.64 15.58 -22.57
N ALA A 80 7.08 16.67 -22.03
CA ALA A 80 6.02 16.59 -21.03
C ALA A 80 4.69 16.06 -21.61
N LEU A 81 3.82 15.61 -20.72
CA LEU A 81 2.46 15.20 -21.05
C LEU A 81 1.53 15.59 -19.91
N HIS A 82 0.55 16.45 -20.22
CA HIS A 82 -0.52 16.79 -19.30
C HIS A 82 -1.87 16.59 -19.97
N ARG A 83 -2.87 16.37 -19.13
CA ARG A 83 -4.28 16.40 -19.52
C ARG A 83 -4.89 17.68 -18.96
N TYR A 84 -5.55 18.45 -19.81
CA TYR A 84 -6.28 19.65 -19.45
C TYR A 84 -7.79 19.44 -19.55
N ARG A 85 -8.55 20.37 -18.97
CA ARG A 85 -10.01 20.39 -18.95
C ARG A 85 -10.59 20.08 -20.33
N GLY A 86 -11.59 19.18 -20.36
CA GLY A 86 -12.19 18.71 -21.61
C GLY A 86 -11.38 17.61 -22.30
N GLY A 87 -10.41 17.05 -21.59
CA GLY A 87 -9.60 15.92 -22.05
C GLY A 87 -8.53 16.23 -23.08
N VAL A 88 -8.13 17.49 -23.19
CA VAL A 88 -7.09 17.92 -24.12
C VAL A 88 -5.72 17.47 -23.63
N MET A 89 -4.99 16.70 -24.43
CA MET A 89 -3.61 16.30 -24.11
C MET A 89 -2.61 17.30 -24.70
N SER A 90 -1.85 17.97 -23.83
CA SER A 90 -0.82 18.93 -24.25
C SER A 90 0.25 19.11 -23.16
N PRO A 91 1.54 19.23 -23.52
CA PRO A 91 2.11 18.82 -24.80
C PRO A 91 2.01 17.28 -24.97
N ASN A 92 2.34 16.77 -26.16
CA ASN A 92 2.16 15.34 -26.51
C ASN A 92 3.48 14.55 -26.45
N GLY A 93 4.25 14.73 -25.37
CA GLY A 93 5.62 14.20 -25.26
C GLY A 93 5.73 12.67 -25.25
N HIS A 94 4.67 11.96 -24.85
CA HIS A 94 4.59 10.49 -24.90
C HIS A 94 4.89 9.91 -26.29
N LYS A 95 4.59 10.67 -27.36
CA LYS A 95 4.87 10.25 -28.75
C LYS A 95 6.35 10.02 -29.03
N TYR A 96 7.23 10.62 -28.24
CA TYR A 96 8.69 10.47 -28.34
C TYR A 96 9.23 9.32 -27.48
N ILE A 97 8.43 8.70 -26.63
CA ILE A 97 8.89 7.59 -25.79
C ILE A 97 9.13 6.37 -26.68
N ARG A 98 10.35 5.84 -26.61
CA ARG A 98 10.75 4.60 -27.27
C ARG A 98 10.52 3.38 -26.38
N GLU A 99 10.82 3.52 -25.10
CA GLU A 99 10.69 2.45 -24.11
C GLU A 99 10.66 3.02 -22.70
N PHE A 100 10.07 2.25 -21.79
CA PHE A 100 10.17 2.42 -20.35
C PHE A 100 10.66 1.13 -19.72
N ASP A 101 11.61 1.25 -18.79
CA ASP A 101 12.16 0.14 -18.01
C ASP A 101 12.13 0.49 -16.51
N CYS A 102 11.90 -0.50 -15.64
CA CYS A 102 11.85 -0.28 -14.20
C CYS A 102 12.54 -1.40 -13.41
N GLU A 103 13.51 -2.07 -14.00
CA GLU A 103 14.23 -3.16 -13.33
C GLU A 103 15.09 -2.63 -12.18
N SER A 104 16.00 -1.68 -12.44
CA SER A 104 16.83 -1.05 -11.40
C SER A 104 16.21 0.26 -10.92
N VAL A 105 16.01 1.19 -11.85
CA VAL A 105 15.39 2.49 -11.66
C VAL A 105 14.38 2.73 -12.78
N PRO A 106 13.27 3.44 -12.53
CA PRO A 106 12.40 3.90 -13.61
C PRO A 106 13.22 4.72 -14.62
N ARG A 107 13.33 4.20 -15.84
CA ARG A 107 14.06 4.78 -16.95
C ARG A 107 13.15 4.90 -18.15
N THR A 108 13.00 6.11 -18.67
CA THR A 108 12.32 6.39 -19.93
C THR A 108 13.35 6.75 -20.99
N THR A 109 13.34 6.08 -22.14
CA THR A 109 14.19 6.43 -23.28
C THR A 109 13.34 7.16 -24.31
N TYR A 110 13.73 8.39 -24.64
CA TYR A 110 13.09 9.23 -25.66
C TYR A 110 13.91 9.18 -26.96
N ARG A 111 13.20 9.24 -28.09
CA ARG A 111 13.80 9.47 -29.40
C ARG A 111 13.10 10.63 -30.10
N VAL A 112 13.85 11.69 -30.35
CA VAL A 112 13.38 12.92 -30.99
C VAL A 112 14.31 13.27 -32.14
N GLY A 113 13.88 13.05 -33.38
CA GLY A 113 14.77 13.21 -34.54
C GLY A 113 16.04 12.36 -34.38
N GLY A 114 17.21 13.01 -34.39
CA GLY A 114 18.53 12.41 -34.15
C GLY A 114 18.98 12.38 -32.69
N VAL A 115 18.12 12.75 -31.74
CA VAL A 115 18.42 12.73 -30.30
C VAL A 115 17.88 11.46 -29.65
N ILE A 116 18.73 10.78 -28.88
CA ILE A 116 18.33 9.77 -27.90
C ILE A 116 18.69 10.28 -26.52
N LEU A 117 17.68 10.41 -25.66
CA LEU A 117 17.81 10.91 -24.29
C LEU A 117 17.19 9.89 -23.33
N THR A 118 17.90 9.53 -22.28
CA THR A 118 17.33 8.72 -21.18
C THR A 118 17.04 9.61 -19.98
N LYS A 119 15.89 9.38 -19.33
CA LYS A 119 15.46 10.02 -18.09
C LYS A 119 15.31 8.94 -17.02
N GLU A 120 16.03 9.07 -15.91
CA GLU A 120 15.99 8.11 -14.80
C GLU A 120 15.61 8.83 -13.50
N LYS A 121 14.75 8.21 -12.68
CA LYS A 121 14.25 8.82 -11.45
C LYS A 121 14.56 7.97 -10.24
N ILE A 122 15.10 8.59 -9.19
CA ILE A 122 15.31 7.95 -7.90
C ILE A 122 14.85 8.87 -6.77
N PHE A 123 14.35 8.26 -5.70
CA PHE A 123 13.92 8.97 -4.50
C PHE A 123 14.85 8.58 -3.36
N ILE A 124 15.54 9.53 -2.74
CA ILE A 124 16.60 9.24 -1.76
C ILE A 124 16.00 8.58 -0.51
N SER A 125 16.59 7.48 -0.06
CA SER A 125 16.00 6.64 1.00
C SER A 125 15.93 7.32 2.38
N ASN A 126 16.87 8.23 2.67
CA ASN A 126 17.05 8.88 3.99
C ASN A 126 16.80 10.39 3.97
N GLU A 127 16.30 10.95 2.86
CA GLU A 127 16.02 12.38 2.72
C GLU A 127 14.75 12.61 1.89
N ASN A 128 14.00 13.67 2.16
CA ASN A 128 12.89 14.13 1.32
C ASN A 128 13.44 14.78 0.04
N ARG A 129 13.97 13.96 -0.87
CA ARG A 129 14.63 14.41 -2.10
C ARG A 129 14.42 13.42 -3.25
N ILE A 130 14.03 13.94 -4.40
CA ILE A 130 14.03 13.21 -5.68
C ILE A 130 15.21 13.68 -6.54
N LEU A 131 15.90 12.74 -7.15
CA LEU A 131 16.90 13.00 -8.19
C LEU A 131 16.41 12.49 -9.54
N ILE A 132 16.60 13.28 -10.59
CA ILE A 132 16.30 12.90 -11.97
C ILE A 132 17.55 13.06 -12.82
N ARG A 133 18.07 11.96 -13.35
CA ARG A 133 19.23 11.94 -14.24
C ARG A 133 18.77 11.95 -15.69
N TYR A 134 19.30 12.89 -16.47
CA TYR A 134 19.11 13.01 -17.91
C TYR A 134 20.43 12.74 -18.60
N THR A 135 20.49 11.71 -19.45
CA THR A 135 21.72 11.36 -20.18
C THR A 135 21.48 11.48 -21.67
N LEU A 136 22.29 12.29 -22.35
CA LEU A 136 22.24 12.43 -23.81
C LEU A 136 23.04 11.30 -24.45
N VAL A 137 22.36 10.21 -24.81
CA VAL A 137 23.00 9.01 -25.38
C VAL A 137 23.49 9.29 -26.80
N GLU A 138 22.66 9.96 -27.60
CA GLU A 138 22.97 10.27 -28.99
C GLU A 138 22.43 11.66 -29.35
N ALA A 139 23.21 12.41 -30.13
CA ALA A 139 22.80 13.67 -30.72
C ALA A 139 23.70 13.96 -31.92
N ASN A 140 23.11 14.52 -32.98
CA ASN A 140 23.83 14.92 -34.20
C ASN A 140 24.10 16.43 -34.26
N SER A 141 23.68 17.19 -33.26
CA SER A 141 23.81 18.65 -33.22
C SER A 141 23.80 19.17 -31.78
N PRO A 142 24.31 20.40 -31.54
CA PRO A 142 24.26 21.05 -30.24
C PRO A 142 22.84 20.99 -29.67
N THR A 143 22.75 20.53 -28.42
CA THR A 143 21.47 20.25 -27.77
C THR A 143 21.41 21.02 -26.46
N THR A 144 20.30 21.71 -26.24
CA THR A 144 20.00 22.40 -24.98
C THR A 144 18.76 21.77 -24.36
N LEU A 145 18.81 21.51 -23.06
CA LEU A 145 17.65 21.05 -22.30
C LEU A 145 17.05 22.23 -21.54
N ARG A 146 15.73 22.41 -21.67
CA ARG A 146 14.96 23.39 -20.91
C ARG A 146 14.04 22.67 -19.92
N PHE A 147 14.06 23.10 -18.66
CA PHE A 147 13.30 22.48 -17.57
C PHE A 147 12.35 23.50 -16.93
N ARG A 148 11.04 23.21 -16.93
CA ARG A 148 9.99 24.02 -16.28
C ARG A 148 9.45 23.29 -15.05
N PRO A 149 9.75 23.75 -13.82
CA PRO A 149 9.15 23.17 -12.63
C PRO A 149 7.69 23.61 -12.49
N VAL A 150 6.79 22.67 -12.20
CA VAL A 150 5.38 22.96 -11.94
C VAL A 150 5.09 22.77 -10.45
N LEU A 151 4.87 23.88 -9.75
CA LEU A 151 4.76 23.95 -8.29
C LEU A 151 3.29 23.86 -7.85
N ALA A 152 3.05 23.14 -6.76
CA ALA A 152 1.69 22.92 -6.23
C ALA A 152 1.51 23.49 -4.81
N PHE A 153 2.35 23.09 -3.84
CA PHE A 153 2.26 23.52 -2.43
C PHE A 153 0.85 23.38 -1.85
N ARG A 154 0.28 22.17 -1.94
CA ARG A 154 -1.07 21.86 -1.45
C ARG A 154 -1.14 20.48 -0.81
N ASP A 155 -2.16 20.24 0.01
CA ASP A 155 -2.48 18.89 0.49
C ASP A 155 -2.73 17.94 -0.72
N ALA A 156 -2.30 16.70 -0.61
CA ALA A 156 -2.40 15.70 -1.67
C ALA A 156 -3.86 15.34 -2.02
N ASN A 157 -4.83 15.62 -1.15
CA ASN A 157 -6.26 15.38 -1.36
C ASN A 157 -7.04 16.64 -1.77
N GLU A 158 -6.41 17.80 -1.71
CA GLU A 158 -6.95 19.08 -2.15
C GLU A 158 -6.47 19.44 -3.56
N LEU A 159 -6.94 20.58 -4.07
CA LEU A 159 -6.57 21.15 -5.36
C LEU A 159 -6.15 22.61 -5.13
N CYS A 160 -5.16 23.06 -5.88
CA CYS A 160 -4.84 24.47 -5.99
C CYS A 160 -5.72 25.12 -7.07
N VAL A 161 -6.15 26.34 -6.82
CA VAL A 161 -6.79 27.21 -7.81
C VAL A 161 -5.98 28.48 -7.86
N GLU A 162 -5.88 29.07 -9.05
CA GLU A 162 -5.17 30.33 -9.24
C GLU A 162 -5.59 31.36 -8.20
N ASN A 163 -4.59 31.97 -7.55
CA ASN A 163 -4.81 32.95 -6.49
C ASN A 163 -3.62 33.91 -6.36
N ASN A 164 -3.83 35.00 -5.63
CA ASN A 164 -2.84 36.05 -5.38
C ASN A 164 -2.13 35.91 -4.02
N ALA A 165 -2.36 34.83 -3.28
CA ALA A 165 -1.75 34.61 -1.96
C ALA A 165 -0.34 33.99 -2.05
N ILE A 166 0.07 33.54 -3.24
CA ILE A 166 1.39 32.94 -3.44
C ILE A 166 2.51 33.97 -3.27
N ASP A 167 3.56 33.58 -2.54
CA ASP A 167 4.84 34.26 -2.59
C ASP A 167 5.54 33.90 -3.91
N GLN A 168 5.68 34.90 -4.78
CA GLN A 168 6.29 34.76 -6.10
C GLN A 168 7.82 34.92 -6.08
N THR A 169 8.43 35.11 -4.91
CA THR A 169 9.88 35.22 -4.79
C THR A 169 10.56 33.87 -5.07
N ILE A 170 11.51 33.88 -5.99
CA ILE A 170 12.28 32.69 -6.40
C ILE A 170 13.77 32.99 -6.27
N PRO A 171 14.34 32.89 -5.06
CA PRO A 171 15.75 33.18 -4.85
C PRO A 171 16.65 32.19 -5.62
N GLU A 172 17.60 32.73 -6.38
CA GLU A 172 18.69 31.94 -6.98
C GLU A 172 19.63 31.42 -5.87
N ILE A 173 20.01 30.15 -5.99
CA ILE A 173 20.91 29.43 -5.08
C ILE A 173 21.97 28.71 -5.91
N ASN A 174 22.87 27.95 -5.26
CA ASN A 174 23.93 27.27 -5.98
C ASN A 174 23.37 26.26 -7.01
N ASN A 175 23.62 26.52 -8.30
CA ASN A 175 23.09 25.79 -9.45
C ASN A 175 21.57 25.57 -9.42
N GLY A 176 20.77 26.52 -8.96
CA GLY A 176 19.33 26.30 -8.84
C GLY A 176 18.55 27.50 -8.33
N VAL A 177 17.31 27.24 -7.93
CA VAL A 177 16.46 28.20 -7.22
C VAL A 177 15.77 27.54 -6.03
N SER A 178 15.23 28.36 -5.13
CA SER A 178 14.33 27.90 -4.08
C SER A 178 12.95 28.55 -4.17
N ALA A 179 11.94 27.91 -3.61
CA ALA A 179 10.57 28.45 -3.57
C ALA A 179 9.86 28.07 -2.27
N CYS A 180 8.99 28.95 -1.79
CA CYS A 180 8.00 28.64 -0.76
C CYS A 180 6.75 29.44 -1.06
N LEU A 181 5.73 28.82 -1.65
CA LEU A 181 4.57 29.57 -2.17
C LEU A 181 3.62 30.05 -1.07
N TYR A 182 3.49 29.31 0.02
CA TYR A 182 2.58 29.66 1.11
C TYR A 182 3.26 29.55 2.48
N PRO A 183 2.88 30.41 3.45
CA PRO A 183 3.35 30.30 4.82
C PRO A 183 3.10 28.91 5.43
N GLY A 184 4.03 28.45 6.27
CA GLY A 184 3.94 27.14 6.93
C GLY A 184 4.51 25.97 6.12
N TYR A 185 4.72 26.12 4.81
CA TYR A 185 5.38 25.09 4.02
C TYR A 185 6.90 25.12 4.18
N PRO A 186 7.57 23.96 4.12
CA PRO A 186 9.02 23.91 4.00
C PRO A 186 9.46 24.49 2.64
N ARG A 187 10.65 25.09 2.62
CA ARG A 187 11.24 25.62 1.39
C ARG A 187 11.65 24.47 0.46
N LEU A 188 11.25 24.56 -0.79
CA LEU A 188 11.64 23.64 -1.85
C LEU A 188 12.93 24.15 -2.51
N TYR A 189 13.94 23.29 -2.60
CA TYR A 189 15.21 23.56 -3.27
C TYR A 189 15.27 22.77 -4.58
N MET A 190 15.48 23.45 -5.70
CA MET A 190 15.51 22.88 -7.05
C MET A 190 16.87 23.17 -7.69
N GLN A 191 17.75 22.19 -7.73
CA GLN A 191 19.17 22.35 -8.08
C GLN A 191 19.64 21.36 -9.15
N PHE A 192 20.72 21.69 -9.85
CA PHE A 192 21.31 20.88 -10.91
C PHE A 192 22.79 20.56 -10.66
N SER A 193 23.25 19.40 -11.13
CA SER A 193 24.69 19.06 -11.10
C SER A 193 25.53 19.97 -12.00
N HIS A 194 24.91 20.57 -13.01
CA HIS A 194 25.52 21.54 -13.93
C HIS A 194 24.93 22.92 -13.66
N LYS A 195 25.72 23.98 -13.91
CA LYS A 195 25.23 25.36 -13.73
C LYS A 195 24.19 25.68 -14.80
N PRO A 196 22.93 26.00 -14.44
CA PRO A 196 21.92 26.43 -15.38
C PRO A 196 21.95 27.93 -15.62
N THR A 197 21.31 28.35 -16.71
CA THR A 197 20.76 29.70 -16.85
C THR A 197 19.31 29.67 -16.37
N TRP A 198 18.98 30.51 -15.39
CA TRP A 198 17.60 30.68 -14.90
C TRP A 198 16.92 31.83 -15.64
N THR A 199 15.67 31.63 -16.05
CA THR A 199 14.80 32.69 -16.57
C THR A 199 13.52 32.71 -15.76
N TYR A 200 13.28 33.81 -15.06
CA TYR A 200 12.05 34.06 -14.33
C TYR A 200 10.95 34.51 -15.31
N GLU A 201 9.94 33.66 -15.49
CA GLU A 201 8.80 33.89 -16.40
C GLU A 201 7.54 33.29 -15.74
N PRO A 202 7.07 33.92 -14.66
CA PRO A 202 6.01 33.39 -13.82
C PRO A 202 4.66 33.35 -14.52
N ASN A 203 4.00 32.19 -14.51
CA ASN A 203 2.66 32.00 -15.09
C ASN A 203 1.85 30.97 -14.30
N TRP A 204 0.54 31.20 -14.18
CA TRP A 204 -0.40 30.14 -13.82
C TRP A 204 -0.71 29.30 -15.06
N TYR A 205 -0.65 27.99 -14.89
CA TYR A 205 -1.08 27.02 -15.88
C TYR A 205 -2.40 26.45 -15.40
N ASN A 206 -3.49 26.82 -16.08
CA ASN A 206 -4.84 26.50 -15.61
C ASN A 206 -5.37 25.18 -16.14
N GLY A 207 -6.23 24.54 -15.35
CA GLY A 207 -7.13 23.48 -15.79
C GLY A 207 -6.48 22.13 -16.03
N PHE A 208 -5.41 21.77 -15.31
CA PHE A 208 -4.94 20.37 -15.24
C PHE A 208 -6.10 19.48 -14.81
N GLU A 209 -6.31 18.35 -15.48
CA GLU A 209 -7.46 17.46 -15.28
C GLU A 209 -7.03 16.05 -14.84
N TYR A 210 -7.51 15.64 -13.67
CA TYR A 210 -7.23 14.33 -13.08
C TYR A 210 -8.33 13.32 -13.39
N VAL A 211 -8.15 12.55 -14.46
CA VAL A 211 -9.17 11.61 -14.97
C VAL A 211 -9.67 10.60 -13.94
N LYS A 212 -8.80 10.08 -13.05
CA LYS A 212 -9.21 9.12 -12.02
C LYS A 212 -10.06 9.75 -10.92
N ASP A 213 -9.89 11.05 -10.67
CA ASP A 213 -10.71 11.78 -9.71
C ASP A 213 -12.04 12.22 -10.33
N LEU A 214 -12.05 12.55 -11.63
CA LEU A 214 -13.26 12.72 -12.42
C LEU A 214 -14.13 11.45 -12.38
N GLU A 215 -13.55 10.28 -12.64
CA GLU A 215 -14.23 8.98 -12.57
C GLU A 215 -14.81 8.66 -11.18
N ARG A 216 -14.22 9.22 -10.11
CA ARG A 216 -14.66 9.03 -8.71
C ARG A 216 -15.73 10.03 -8.29
N GLY A 217 -16.09 10.99 -9.15
CA GLY A 217 -17.04 12.06 -8.85
C GLY A 217 -16.55 13.04 -7.78
N VAL A 218 -15.24 13.22 -7.64
CA VAL A 218 -14.64 14.19 -6.68
C VAL A 218 -13.98 15.34 -7.43
N PRO A 219 -13.74 16.52 -6.83
CA PRO A 219 -13.07 17.63 -7.52
C PRO A 219 -11.77 17.19 -8.19
N TYR A 220 -11.56 17.56 -9.45
CA TYR A 220 -10.54 16.96 -10.33
C TYR A 220 -9.78 17.93 -11.24
N CYS A 221 -10.10 19.23 -11.21
CA CYS A 221 -9.39 20.26 -11.99
C CYS A 221 -8.52 21.14 -11.09
N GLU A 222 -7.27 21.37 -11.50
CA GLU A 222 -6.29 22.15 -10.74
C GLU A 222 -5.61 23.22 -11.61
N ASP A 223 -5.23 24.33 -10.98
CA ASP A 223 -4.32 25.32 -11.56
C ASP A 223 -2.97 25.25 -10.81
N LEU A 224 -1.86 25.28 -11.54
CA LEU A 224 -0.52 25.13 -10.96
C LEU A 224 0.40 26.28 -11.36
N TRP A 225 1.31 26.64 -10.46
CA TRP A 225 2.21 27.77 -10.66
C TRP A 225 3.51 27.33 -11.32
N VAL A 226 3.92 28.03 -12.38
CA VAL A 226 5.19 27.80 -13.09
C VAL A 226 6.03 29.07 -12.99
N PRO A 227 7.07 29.11 -12.15
CA PRO A 227 7.84 30.34 -11.89
C PRO A 227 8.75 30.78 -13.06
N GLY A 228 9.07 29.88 -13.98
CA GLY A 228 10.07 30.11 -15.01
C GLY A 228 10.70 28.81 -15.50
N TYR A 229 11.91 28.89 -16.04
CA TYR A 229 12.64 27.73 -16.54
C TYR A 229 14.15 27.81 -16.39
N PHE A 230 14.78 26.63 -16.39
CA PHE A 230 16.22 26.46 -16.47
C PHE A 230 16.64 26.06 -17.88
N GLU A 231 17.80 26.53 -18.35
CA GLU A 231 18.43 26.06 -19.58
C GLU A 231 19.85 25.55 -19.32
N ILE A 232 20.16 24.37 -19.86
CA ILE A 232 21.48 23.74 -19.73
C ILE A 232 21.87 23.10 -21.07
N PRO A 233 22.98 23.52 -21.71
CA PRO A 233 23.57 22.80 -22.83
C PRO A 233 24.06 21.42 -22.39
N ILE A 234 23.88 20.40 -23.24
CA ILE A 234 24.32 19.03 -22.96
C ILE A 234 25.04 18.42 -24.16
N LYS A 235 26.11 17.68 -23.91
CA LYS A 235 26.92 16.98 -24.92
C LYS A 235 26.58 15.49 -24.96
N LYS A 236 26.84 14.86 -26.10
CA LYS A 236 26.72 13.39 -26.24
C LYS A 236 27.58 12.69 -25.18
N GLY A 237 27.00 11.72 -24.47
CA GLY A 237 27.61 10.98 -23.37
C GLY A 237 27.53 11.66 -22.00
N GLU A 238 27.10 12.92 -21.94
CA GLU A 238 27.00 13.69 -20.69
C GLU A 238 25.70 13.38 -19.93
N SER A 239 25.73 13.56 -18.61
CA SER A 239 24.56 13.42 -17.73
C SER A 239 24.34 14.64 -16.86
N ILE A 240 23.10 15.15 -16.83
CA ILE A 240 22.64 16.22 -15.94
C ILE A 240 21.74 15.60 -14.88
N ILE A 241 21.96 15.94 -13.61
CA ILE A 241 21.11 15.50 -12.49
C ILE A 241 20.36 16.72 -11.96
N PHE A 242 19.04 16.66 -12.03
CA PHE A 242 18.14 17.55 -11.30
C PHE A 242 17.88 16.99 -9.90
N SER A 243 17.79 17.88 -8.91
CA SER A 243 17.49 17.58 -7.52
C SER A 243 16.34 18.47 -7.06
N ALA A 244 15.30 17.88 -6.48
CA ALA A 244 14.28 18.60 -5.73
C ALA A 244 14.19 18.03 -4.32
N GLY A 245 14.34 18.87 -3.30
CA GLY A 245 14.25 18.44 -1.90
C GLY A 245 13.96 19.58 -0.92
N LEU A 246 13.80 19.24 0.35
CA LEU A 246 13.48 20.20 1.43
C LEU A 246 14.71 20.81 2.11
N SER A 247 15.89 20.60 1.55
CA SER A 247 17.14 21.19 2.01
C SER A 247 18.02 21.56 0.82
N GLU A 248 18.94 22.51 1.00
CA GLU A 248 19.95 22.81 -0.02
C GLU A 248 21.02 21.71 -0.06
N VAL A 249 21.49 21.35 -1.25
CA VAL A 249 22.56 20.37 -1.45
C VAL A 249 23.72 20.98 -2.21
N ALA A 250 24.95 20.55 -1.92
CA ALA A 250 26.11 20.91 -2.73
C ALA A 250 26.00 20.26 -4.13
N PRO A 251 25.91 21.02 -5.24
CA PRO A 251 25.69 20.46 -6.57
C PRO A 251 26.67 19.38 -7.01
N LYS A 252 27.95 19.51 -6.61
CA LYS A 252 29.02 18.54 -6.89
C LYS A 252 28.80 17.17 -6.24
N SER A 253 27.98 17.09 -5.20
CA SER A 253 27.67 15.83 -4.50
C SER A 253 26.58 15.01 -5.18
N LEU A 254 25.78 15.60 -6.08
CA LEU A 254 24.60 14.98 -6.68
C LEU A 254 24.93 13.68 -7.43
N ALA A 255 26.05 13.64 -8.17
CA ALA A 255 26.48 12.42 -8.86
C ALA A 255 26.80 11.28 -7.88
N LYS A 256 27.57 11.58 -6.82
CA LYS A 256 27.90 10.60 -5.78
C LYS A 256 26.65 10.12 -5.05
N MET A 257 25.76 11.03 -4.68
CA MET A 257 24.48 10.71 -4.04
C MET A 257 23.64 9.76 -4.90
N TYR A 258 23.57 10.02 -6.21
CA TYR A 258 22.83 9.20 -7.15
C TYR A 258 23.38 7.78 -7.25
N GLU A 259 24.71 7.63 -7.44
CA GLU A 259 25.35 6.30 -7.55
C GLU A 259 25.25 5.50 -6.25
N SER A 260 25.42 6.14 -5.09
CA SER A 260 25.25 5.49 -3.78
C SER A 260 23.83 4.94 -3.59
N GLU A 261 22.80 5.71 -3.97
CA GLU A 261 21.40 5.30 -3.82
C GLU A 261 21.06 4.12 -4.75
N ILE A 262 21.60 4.09 -5.98
CA ILE A 262 21.39 2.94 -6.89
C ILE A 262 22.02 1.67 -6.35
N ALA A 263 23.23 1.75 -5.79
CA ALA A 263 23.98 0.57 -5.33
C ALA A 263 23.24 -0.23 -4.25
N HIS A 264 22.35 0.40 -3.48
CA HIS A 264 21.59 -0.25 -2.40
C HIS A 264 20.19 -0.73 -2.80
N ARG A 265 19.77 -0.51 -4.06
CA ARG A 265 18.41 -0.88 -4.52
C ARG A 265 18.34 -2.33 -4.95
N THR A 266 17.25 -2.99 -4.55
CA THR A 266 16.92 -4.34 -5.03
C THR A 266 16.24 -4.24 -6.38
N CYS A 267 16.84 -4.81 -7.43
CA CYS A 267 16.24 -4.83 -8.76
C CYS A 267 14.91 -5.61 -8.78
N ARG A 268 13.91 -5.08 -9.49
CA ARG A 268 12.59 -5.67 -9.70
C ARG A 268 12.63 -6.70 -10.84
N THR A 269 13.38 -7.78 -10.65
CA THR A 269 13.64 -8.82 -11.67
C THR A 269 12.67 -9.99 -11.66
N SER A 270 11.73 -10.03 -10.72
CA SER A 270 10.77 -11.14 -10.56
C SER A 270 9.55 -10.68 -9.77
N PHE A 271 8.51 -11.52 -9.76
CA PHE A 271 7.31 -11.32 -8.94
C PHE A 271 7.65 -11.09 -7.45
N PHE A 272 8.48 -11.98 -6.89
CA PHE A 272 8.95 -11.86 -5.50
C PHE A 272 9.70 -10.55 -5.25
N ASN A 273 10.62 -10.16 -6.15
CA ASN A 273 11.40 -8.93 -5.98
C ASN A 273 10.53 -7.68 -6.11
N CYS A 274 9.48 -7.71 -6.93
CA CYS A 274 8.49 -6.64 -6.99
C CYS A 274 7.76 -6.47 -5.65
N LEU A 275 7.19 -7.55 -5.12
CA LEU A 275 6.46 -7.50 -3.85
C LEU A 275 7.37 -7.14 -2.67
N LYS A 276 8.61 -7.65 -2.63
CA LYS A 276 9.64 -7.24 -1.64
C LYS A 276 9.89 -5.73 -1.67
N ASN A 277 10.02 -5.15 -2.87
CA ASN A 277 10.15 -3.70 -3.02
C ASN A 277 8.88 -2.96 -2.58
N ALA A 278 7.69 -3.49 -2.86
CA ALA A 278 6.42 -2.87 -2.48
C ALA A 278 6.22 -2.81 -0.95
N VAL A 279 6.52 -3.88 -0.20
CA VAL A 279 6.40 -3.85 1.28
C VAL A 279 7.42 -2.90 1.92
N LYS A 280 8.68 -2.89 1.46
CA LYS A 280 9.72 -1.99 1.98
C LYS A 280 9.40 -0.52 1.77
N GLN A 281 8.65 -0.19 0.70
CA GLN A 281 8.20 1.18 0.47
C GLN A 281 7.21 1.69 1.53
N CYS A 282 6.59 0.79 2.29
CA CYS A 282 5.63 1.13 3.35
C CYS A 282 6.29 1.31 4.72
N TYR A 283 7.61 1.10 4.83
CA TYR A 283 8.35 1.30 6.08
C TYR A 283 8.50 2.78 6.38
N LEU A 284 8.24 3.15 7.63
CA LEU A 284 8.33 4.51 8.10
C LEU A 284 9.16 4.55 9.38
N ASN A 285 10.26 5.29 9.35
CA ASN A 285 11.12 5.57 10.50
C ASN A 285 10.85 7.00 10.98
N GLU A 286 10.42 7.13 12.23
CA GLU A 286 10.30 8.41 12.92
C GLU A 286 11.18 8.38 14.18
N LYS A 287 11.28 9.51 14.89
CA LYS A 287 12.10 9.61 16.10
C LYS A 287 11.67 8.64 17.19
N ASP A 288 10.36 8.40 17.30
CA ASP A 288 9.76 7.67 18.42
C ASP A 288 9.49 6.19 18.11
N GLY A 289 9.77 5.72 16.89
CA GLY A 289 9.52 4.34 16.52
C GLY A 289 9.58 4.06 15.01
N MET A 290 9.36 2.79 14.68
CA MET A 290 9.22 2.33 13.31
C MET A 290 7.78 1.86 13.07
N TYR A 291 7.21 2.25 11.94
CA TYR A 291 5.82 2.04 11.60
C TYR A 291 5.67 1.42 10.22
N LEU A 292 4.45 0.95 9.94
CA LEU A 292 4.04 0.44 8.65
C LEU A 292 2.85 1.26 8.12
N ILE A 293 3.05 1.94 7.00
CA ILE A 293 1.99 2.67 6.30
C ILE A 293 1.06 1.65 5.62
N SER A 294 -0.26 1.80 5.81
CA SER A 294 -1.25 0.85 5.25
C SER A 294 -1.27 0.79 3.72
N GLY A 295 -0.86 1.87 3.05
CA GLY A 295 -0.69 1.90 1.61
C GLY A 295 -0.45 3.29 1.05
N TYR A 296 -0.25 3.37 -0.26
CA TYR A 296 -0.05 4.63 -0.98
C TYR A 296 -1.14 4.85 -2.02
N PRO A 297 -1.48 6.11 -2.34
CA PRO A 297 -0.78 7.33 -1.90
C PRO A 297 -1.36 8.03 -0.64
N TRP A 298 -2.38 7.46 0.00
CA TRP A 298 -3.11 8.11 1.11
C TRP A 298 -3.28 7.23 2.37
N GLY A 299 -2.52 6.14 2.49
CA GLY A 299 -2.66 5.25 3.64
C GLY A 299 -2.12 5.88 4.91
N LYS A 300 -2.80 5.63 6.02
CA LYS A 300 -2.37 5.99 7.38
C LYS A 300 -1.71 4.79 8.06
N ILE A 301 -1.20 4.95 9.28
CA ILE A 301 -0.76 3.82 10.10
C ILE A 301 -1.99 3.30 10.85
N LEU A 302 -2.44 2.10 10.48
CA LEU A 302 -3.65 1.49 11.01
C LEU A 302 -3.25 0.24 11.81
N ALA A 303 -3.66 0.16 13.09
CA ALA A 303 -3.25 -0.93 13.99
C ALA A 303 -3.50 -2.31 13.38
N ARG A 304 -4.71 -2.52 12.84
CA ARG A 304 -5.12 -3.75 12.16
C ARG A 304 -4.20 -4.10 10.98
N ASN A 305 -3.95 -3.15 10.07
CA ASN A 305 -3.09 -3.39 8.91
C ASN A 305 -1.65 -3.68 9.33
N THR A 306 -1.14 -3.01 10.36
CA THR A 306 0.20 -3.26 10.91
C THR A 306 0.33 -4.72 11.29
N PHE A 307 -0.51 -5.23 12.20
CA PHE A 307 -0.37 -6.62 12.66
C PHE A 307 -0.69 -7.65 11.57
N MET A 308 -1.70 -7.42 10.73
CA MET A 308 -2.01 -8.33 9.62
C MET A 308 -0.89 -8.42 8.57
N ALA A 309 -0.24 -7.30 8.25
CA ALA A 309 0.79 -7.28 7.22
C ALA A 309 2.17 -7.66 7.77
N LEU A 310 2.42 -7.51 9.08
CA LEU A 310 3.76 -7.55 9.64
C LEU A 310 4.53 -8.83 9.27
N PRO A 311 3.98 -10.06 9.40
CA PRO A 311 4.71 -11.28 9.04
C PRO A 311 5.09 -11.32 7.55
N GLY A 312 4.17 -10.96 6.67
CA GLY A 312 4.43 -10.95 5.23
C GLY A 312 5.34 -9.80 4.78
N ALA A 313 5.29 -8.66 5.47
CA ALA A 313 6.09 -7.48 5.16
C ALA A 313 7.55 -7.63 5.58
N THR A 314 7.83 -8.39 6.65
CA THR A 314 9.17 -8.50 7.24
C THR A 314 9.71 -9.94 7.23
N ILE A 315 9.06 -10.88 7.91
CA ILE A 315 9.51 -12.28 8.06
C ILE A 315 9.66 -12.94 6.68
N ALA A 316 8.69 -12.78 5.78
CA ALA A 316 8.71 -13.41 4.46
C ALA A 316 9.88 -12.95 3.56
N ILE A 317 10.55 -11.84 3.92
CA ILE A 317 11.73 -11.32 3.23
C ILE A 317 13.01 -11.35 4.08
N ASN A 318 12.99 -12.03 5.23
CA ASN A 318 14.09 -12.16 6.20
C ASN A 318 14.51 -10.86 6.90
N HIS A 319 13.55 -10.00 7.24
CA HIS A 319 13.79 -8.74 7.95
C HIS A 319 13.37 -8.83 9.43
N ARG A 320 14.07 -9.67 10.22
CA ARG A 320 13.73 -9.90 11.64
C ARG A 320 13.77 -8.62 12.48
N GLU A 321 14.82 -7.81 12.32
CA GLU A 321 14.97 -6.57 13.10
C GLU A 321 13.85 -5.56 12.83
N ASP A 322 13.44 -5.41 11.56
CA ASP A 322 12.31 -4.55 11.20
C ASP A 322 10.99 -5.09 11.75
N PHE A 323 10.79 -6.42 11.79
CA PHE A 323 9.64 -7.03 12.48
C PHE A 323 9.60 -6.55 13.92
N GLU A 324 10.70 -6.73 14.64
CA GLU A 324 10.79 -6.47 16.06
C GLU A 324 10.55 -4.98 16.35
N ARG A 325 11.20 -4.06 15.61
CA ARG A 325 11.02 -2.62 15.79
C ARG A 325 9.59 -2.14 15.55
N ILE A 326 8.93 -2.65 14.51
CA ILE A 326 7.52 -2.29 14.21
C ILE A 326 6.56 -2.94 15.23
N ALA A 327 6.77 -4.22 15.56
CA ALA A 327 5.97 -4.92 16.56
C ALA A 327 6.06 -4.23 17.92
N ASP A 328 7.27 -3.91 18.37
CA ASP A 328 7.52 -3.32 19.69
C ASP A 328 6.84 -1.95 19.78
N THR A 329 6.91 -1.14 18.71
CA THR A 329 6.20 0.15 18.62
C THR A 329 4.68 -0.04 18.75
N ALA A 330 4.08 -0.95 17.97
CA ALA A 330 2.63 -1.18 17.99
C ALA A 330 2.13 -1.86 19.29
N ILE A 331 2.92 -2.76 19.88
CA ILE A 331 2.62 -3.42 21.15
C ILE A 331 2.67 -2.42 22.30
N ASN A 332 3.60 -1.46 22.28
CA ASN A 332 3.64 -0.40 23.29
C ASN A 332 2.40 0.49 23.22
N ALA A 333 1.95 0.87 22.01
CA ALA A 333 0.69 1.59 21.84
C ALA A 333 -0.52 0.78 22.36
N LEU A 334 -0.60 -0.51 22.04
CA LEU A 334 -1.65 -1.41 22.54
C LEU A 334 -1.60 -1.55 24.07
N ARG A 335 -0.40 -1.66 24.65
CA ARG A 335 -0.21 -1.72 26.10
C ARG A 335 -0.70 -0.45 26.78
N ASN A 336 -0.39 0.72 26.22
CA ASN A 336 -0.87 1.99 26.74
C ASN A 336 -2.40 2.04 26.73
N PHE A 337 -3.03 1.68 25.62
CA PHE A 337 -4.49 1.59 25.54
C PHE A 337 -5.09 0.64 26.58
N MET A 338 -4.53 -0.57 26.76
CA MET A 338 -5.01 -1.51 27.78
C MET A 338 -4.85 -0.98 29.22
N ALA A 339 -3.85 -0.12 29.47
CA ALA A 339 -3.58 0.43 30.78
C ALA A 339 -4.41 1.69 31.11
N THR A 340 -4.63 2.58 30.14
CA THR A 340 -5.24 3.91 30.37
C THR A 340 -6.60 4.09 29.69
N GLY A 341 -6.91 3.30 28.66
CA GLY A 341 -8.06 3.50 27.79
C GLY A 341 -7.83 4.52 26.67
N ASP A 342 -6.67 5.19 26.63
CA ASP A 342 -6.38 6.22 25.64
C ASP A 342 -5.92 5.61 24.30
N THR A 343 -6.48 6.14 23.21
CA THR A 343 -6.06 5.78 21.85
C THR A 343 -4.74 6.43 21.46
N ASP A 344 -3.94 5.74 20.66
CA ASP A 344 -2.70 6.29 20.10
C ASP A 344 -2.99 7.33 19.00
N LYS A 345 -2.19 8.41 18.97
CA LYS A 345 -2.35 9.50 17.99
C LYS A 345 -1.80 9.14 16.61
N ARG A 346 -0.79 8.27 16.54
CA ARG A 346 -0.10 7.89 15.31
C ARG A 346 -0.62 6.58 14.74
N ILE A 347 -0.87 5.58 15.58
CA ILE A 347 -1.42 4.27 15.23
C ILE A 347 -2.94 4.28 15.43
N ILE A 348 -3.66 4.47 14.34
CA ILE A 348 -5.11 4.66 14.37
C ILE A 348 -5.83 3.32 14.57
N GLY A 349 -6.88 3.35 15.41
CA GLY A 349 -7.77 2.22 15.63
C GLY A 349 -7.21 1.16 16.57
N ILE A 350 -6.29 1.53 17.47
CA ILE A 350 -5.71 0.62 18.47
C ILE A 350 -6.77 0.03 19.43
N ASP A 351 -7.90 0.73 19.57
CA ASP A 351 -9.07 0.37 20.39
C ASP A 351 -9.99 -0.67 19.75
N LEU A 352 -9.78 -1.01 18.48
CA LEU A 352 -10.66 -1.93 17.76
C LEU A 352 -10.49 -3.36 18.28
N PRO A 353 -11.58 -4.11 18.47
CA PRO A 353 -11.56 -5.37 19.22
C PRO A 353 -10.73 -6.50 18.58
N ASP A 354 -10.61 -6.53 17.26
CA ASP A 354 -9.79 -7.52 16.57
C ASP A 354 -8.29 -7.23 16.58
N VAL A 355 -7.86 -6.03 16.97
CA VAL A 355 -6.44 -5.64 16.93
C VAL A 355 -5.60 -6.50 17.86
N SER A 356 -6.08 -6.74 19.08
CA SER A 356 -5.44 -7.64 20.05
C SER A 356 -5.28 -9.06 19.50
N LEU A 357 -6.28 -9.55 18.77
CA LEU A 357 -6.27 -10.88 18.17
C LEU A 357 -5.25 -10.97 17.03
N TRP A 358 -5.19 -9.94 16.17
CA TRP A 358 -4.19 -9.85 15.11
C TRP A 358 -2.77 -9.68 15.65
N ALA A 359 -2.59 -8.96 16.75
CA ALA A 359 -1.30 -8.81 17.42
C ALA A 359 -0.76 -10.18 17.87
N VAL A 360 -1.58 -10.98 18.57
CA VAL A 360 -1.18 -12.33 18.98
C VAL A 360 -0.93 -13.24 17.78
N TRP A 361 -1.73 -13.15 16.71
CA TRP A 361 -1.48 -13.89 15.47
C TRP A 361 -0.14 -13.52 14.82
N ALA A 362 0.22 -12.23 14.78
CA ALA A 362 1.52 -11.79 14.25
C ALA A 362 2.69 -12.36 15.06
N LEU A 363 2.56 -12.37 16.40
CA LEU A 363 3.55 -12.94 17.31
C LEU A 363 3.64 -14.48 17.20
N GLN A 364 2.54 -15.15 16.91
CA GLN A 364 2.54 -16.59 16.55
C GLN A 364 3.34 -16.84 15.26
N GLN A 365 3.20 -15.98 14.24
CA GLN A 365 3.99 -16.09 13.02
C GLN A 365 5.50 -15.86 13.28
N TYR A 366 5.84 -14.96 14.21
CA TYR A 366 7.22 -14.79 14.67
C TYR A 366 7.78 -16.08 15.32
N ALA A 367 7.02 -16.71 16.24
CA ALA A 367 7.41 -17.97 16.86
C ALA A 367 7.60 -19.10 15.84
N LYS A 368 6.77 -19.14 14.80
CA LYS A 368 6.88 -20.12 13.71
C LYS A 368 8.13 -19.93 12.86
N ALA A 369 8.60 -18.69 12.72
CA ALA A 369 9.74 -18.36 11.88
C ALA A 369 11.08 -18.45 12.63
N TYR A 370 11.11 -18.07 13.90
CA TYR A 370 12.35 -17.92 14.67
C TYR A 370 12.43 -18.83 15.91
N GLY A 371 11.41 -19.64 16.17
CA GLY A 371 11.37 -20.59 17.28
C GLY A 371 10.55 -20.10 18.48
N ARG A 372 10.07 -21.07 19.26
CA ARG A 372 9.23 -20.81 20.45
C ARG A 372 10.02 -20.14 21.57
N ASP A 373 11.29 -20.48 21.75
CA ASP A 373 12.11 -19.93 22.84
C ASP A 373 12.37 -18.43 22.65
N ASP A 374 12.77 -18.02 21.44
CA ASP A 374 12.95 -16.62 21.07
C ASP A 374 11.65 -15.82 21.25
N ALA A 375 10.52 -16.38 20.80
CA ALA A 375 9.22 -15.76 20.97
C ALA A 375 8.79 -15.68 22.44
N LYS A 376 9.08 -16.72 23.23
CA LYS A 376 8.77 -16.78 24.66
C LYS A 376 9.56 -15.70 25.41
N ALA A 377 10.86 -15.63 25.15
CA ALA A 377 11.75 -14.65 25.78
C ALA A 377 11.34 -13.21 25.49
N LYS A 378 10.95 -12.90 24.24
CA LYS A 378 10.64 -11.52 23.83
C LYS A 378 9.18 -11.12 24.05
N TYR A 379 8.23 -12.03 23.76
CA TYR A 379 6.83 -11.68 23.54
C TYR A 379 5.82 -12.37 24.45
N LEU A 380 6.21 -13.37 25.25
CA LEU A 380 5.29 -13.99 26.22
C LEU A 380 4.63 -12.95 27.16
N PRO A 381 5.35 -11.94 27.71
CA PRO A 381 4.71 -10.93 28.56
C PRO A 381 3.59 -10.17 27.85
N ALA A 382 3.77 -9.82 26.57
CA ALA A 382 2.75 -9.11 25.78
C ALA A 382 1.55 -10.02 25.48
N VAL A 383 1.80 -11.28 25.11
CA VAL A 383 0.73 -12.27 24.87
C VAL A 383 -0.12 -12.47 26.12
N ARG A 384 0.52 -12.70 27.29
CA ARG A 384 -0.17 -12.82 28.57
C ARG A 384 -1.02 -11.60 28.87
N GLN A 385 -0.44 -10.40 28.74
CA GLN A 385 -1.15 -9.15 29.02
C GLN A 385 -2.41 -8.98 28.16
N ILE A 386 -2.31 -9.29 26.86
CA ILE A 386 -3.44 -9.18 25.93
C ILE A 386 -4.55 -10.19 26.29
N LEU A 387 -4.19 -11.45 26.50
CA LEU A 387 -5.18 -12.49 26.82
C LEU A 387 -5.87 -12.22 28.15
N ASP A 388 -5.11 -11.85 29.17
CA ASP A 388 -5.65 -11.56 30.51
C ASP A 388 -6.53 -10.31 30.52
N TYR A 389 -6.21 -9.31 29.71
CA TYR A 389 -7.06 -8.15 29.50
C TYR A 389 -8.44 -8.54 28.91
N ILE A 390 -8.45 -9.44 27.92
CA ILE A 390 -9.68 -9.95 27.30
C ILE A 390 -10.47 -10.84 28.28
N ILE A 391 -9.81 -11.82 28.90
CA ILE A 391 -10.44 -12.75 29.88
C ILE A 391 -11.01 -11.97 31.08
N GLY A 392 -10.29 -10.94 31.53
CA GLY A 392 -10.73 -10.05 32.60
C GLY A 392 -11.86 -9.10 32.21
N GLN A 393 -12.44 -9.23 31.01
CA GLN A 393 -13.55 -8.41 30.51
C GLN A 393 -13.23 -6.92 30.40
N ASN A 394 -11.96 -6.55 30.22
CA ASN A 394 -11.54 -5.14 30.30
C ASN A 394 -11.64 -4.39 28.95
N HIS A 395 -11.78 -5.10 27.83
CA HIS A 395 -11.92 -4.45 26.52
C HIS A 395 -13.27 -3.72 26.41
N PRO A 396 -13.31 -2.46 25.93
CA PRO A 396 -14.54 -1.67 25.90
C PRO A 396 -15.58 -2.19 24.89
N PHE A 397 -15.12 -2.73 23.76
CA PHE A 397 -15.99 -3.19 22.66
C PHE A 397 -16.06 -4.71 22.49
N MET A 398 -15.53 -5.49 23.44
CA MET A 398 -15.44 -6.94 23.33
C MET A 398 -15.55 -7.60 24.69
N LYS A 399 -16.33 -8.67 24.78
CA LYS A 399 -16.55 -9.43 26.02
C LYS A 399 -16.46 -10.92 25.74
N VAL A 400 -16.09 -11.68 26.78
CA VAL A 400 -16.14 -13.14 26.77
C VAL A 400 -17.51 -13.58 27.30
N ASP A 401 -18.21 -14.46 26.59
CA ASP A 401 -19.49 -15.02 27.03
C ASP A 401 -19.32 -16.25 27.94
N ASP A 402 -20.44 -16.84 28.37
CA ASP A 402 -20.46 -18.03 29.23
C ASP A 402 -19.90 -19.29 28.55
N ASN A 403 -19.76 -19.29 27.23
CA ASN A 403 -19.14 -20.38 26.46
C ASN A 403 -17.65 -20.10 26.18
N GLY A 404 -17.08 -19.01 26.70
CA GLY A 404 -15.69 -18.61 26.42
C GLY A 404 -15.50 -17.96 25.04
N MET A 405 -16.57 -17.66 24.32
CA MET A 405 -16.56 -17.02 23.00
C MET A 405 -16.58 -15.49 23.12
N LEU A 406 -16.08 -14.80 22.10
CA LEU A 406 -16.02 -13.34 22.03
C LEU A 406 -17.25 -12.75 21.36
N VAL A 407 -17.89 -11.82 22.06
CA VAL A 407 -19.05 -11.04 21.62
C VAL A 407 -18.63 -9.57 21.46
N THR A 408 -19.10 -8.90 20.40
CA THR A 408 -18.92 -7.47 20.17
C THR A 408 -20.24 -6.81 19.75
N ASP A 409 -20.38 -5.51 19.98
CA ASP A 409 -21.52 -4.74 19.48
C ASP A 409 -21.10 -3.90 18.27
N GLY A 410 -21.57 -4.31 17.09
CA GLY A 410 -21.26 -3.66 15.81
C GLY A 410 -22.44 -2.90 15.20
N ASN A 411 -23.48 -2.59 15.97
CA ASN A 411 -24.68 -1.93 15.44
C ASN A 411 -24.42 -0.48 15.00
N ASP A 412 -23.71 0.29 15.84
CA ASP A 412 -23.49 1.73 15.61
C ASP A 412 -22.11 2.05 15.03
N LYS A 413 -21.10 1.21 15.31
CA LYS A 413 -19.71 1.38 14.85
C LYS A 413 -19.22 0.07 14.24
N PRO A 414 -18.54 0.10 13.08
CA PRO A 414 -17.96 -1.12 12.53
C PRO A 414 -16.81 -1.62 13.41
N MET A 415 -16.97 -2.82 13.97
CA MET A 415 -15.99 -3.41 14.88
C MET A 415 -14.96 -4.31 14.19
N SER A 416 -15.26 -4.79 12.99
CA SER A 416 -14.38 -5.71 12.24
C SER A 416 -13.63 -5.01 11.11
N TRP A 417 -12.78 -5.76 10.39
CA TRP A 417 -12.11 -5.29 9.17
C TRP A 417 -13.09 -4.92 8.05
N MET A 418 -14.32 -5.44 8.06
CA MET A 418 -15.39 -5.04 7.15
C MET A 418 -16.03 -3.73 7.62
N ASN A 419 -15.25 -2.65 7.56
CA ASN A 419 -15.50 -1.37 8.22
C ASN A 419 -16.11 -0.27 7.34
N ALA A 420 -16.93 -0.63 6.33
CA ALA A 420 -17.61 0.36 5.51
C ALA A 420 -18.71 1.07 6.32
N SER A 421 -18.81 2.39 6.14
CA SER A 421 -19.78 3.21 6.86
C SER A 421 -20.41 4.26 5.95
N LEU A 422 -21.73 4.43 6.07
CA LEU A 422 -22.49 5.44 5.34
C LEU A 422 -23.35 6.24 6.32
N GLY A 423 -23.24 7.57 6.30
CA GLY A 423 -23.98 8.44 7.22
C GLY A 423 -23.69 8.16 8.70
N GLY A 424 -22.46 7.73 9.02
CA GLY A 424 -22.05 7.37 10.38
C GLY A 424 -22.51 5.98 10.85
N ARG A 425 -23.21 5.20 10.03
CA ARG A 425 -23.67 3.84 10.37
C ARG A 425 -22.93 2.77 9.56
N PRO A 426 -22.72 1.57 10.11
CA PRO A 426 -22.12 0.46 9.38
C PRO A 426 -22.98 0.06 8.17
N VAL A 427 -22.34 -0.15 7.01
CA VAL A 427 -23.01 -0.73 5.83
C VAL A 427 -23.32 -2.20 6.05
N VAL A 428 -22.42 -2.91 6.74
CA VAL A 428 -22.61 -4.30 7.18
C VAL A 428 -22.43 -4.31 8.70
N ALA A 429 -23.55 -4.26 9.43
CA ALA A 429 -23.56 -4.25 10.89
C ALA A 429 -23.28 -5.65 11.45
N ARG A 430 -22.00 -6.03 11.49
CA ARG A 430 -21.55 -7.32 12.05
C ARG A 430 -21.47 -7.21 13.56
N THR A 431 -22.42 -7.82 14.26
CA THR A 431 -22.61 -7.73 15.72
C THR A 431 -22.80 -9.12 16.33
N GLY A 432 -22.57 -9.26 17.63
CA GLY A 432 -22.62 -10.54 18.34
C GLY A 432 -21.32 -11.34 18.22
N LEU A 433 -21.45 -12.63 17.95
CA LEU A 433 -20.36 -13.58 17.75
C LEU A 433 -19.90 -13.54 16.30
N LEU A 434 -18.71 -12.99 16.04
CA LEU A 434 -18.11 -12.98 14.69
C LEU A 434 -17.22 -14.21 14.49
N VAL A 435 -17.32 -14.84 13.32
CA VAL A 435 -16.64 -16.12 13.05
C VAL A 435 -15.12 -16.02 13.12
N GLU A 436 -14.52 -14.98 12.55
CA GLU A 436 -13.07 -14.81 12.54
C GLU A 436 -12.53 -14.32 13.89
N PHE A 437 -13.32 -13.54 14.65
CA PHE A 437 -12.92 -13.13 16.02
C PHE A 437 -12.76 -14.36 16.90
N ASN A 438 -13.76 -15.23 16.89
CA ASN A 438 -13.76 -16.44 17.70
C ASN A 438 -12.73 -17.47 17.23
N ALA A 439 -12.50 -17.59 15.94
CA ALA A 439 -11.44 -18.45 15.43
C ALA A 439 -10.04 -17.92 15.80
N LEU A 440 -9.81 -16.61 15.68
CA LEU A 440 -8.56 -15.98 16.12
C LEU A 440 -8.36 -16.10 17.63
N TRP A 441 -9.43 -16.00 18.41
CA TRP A 441 -9.40 -16.16 19.87
C TRP A 441 -8.99 -17.56 20.29
N TYR A 442 -9.64 -18.58 19.73
CA TYR A 442 -9.23 -19.96 19.94
C TYR A 442 -7.77 -20.18 19.55
N ASN A 443 -7.35 -19.64 18.41
CA ASN A 443 -5.96 -19.72 17.97
C ASN A 443 -4.98 -19.04 18.92
N ALA A 444 -5.34 -17.86 19.45
CA ALA A 444 -4.54 -17.12 20.42
C ALA A 444 -4.39 -17.90 21.75
N LEU A 445 -5.48 -18.48 22.27
CA LEU A 445 -5.46 -19.29 23.49
C LEU A 445 -4.58 -20.53 23.36
N VAL A 446 -4.74 -21.30 22.28
CA VAL A 446 -3.91 -22.50 22.04
C VAL A 446 -2.44 -22.12 21.83
N PHE A 447 -2.16 -21.02 21.13
CA PHE A 447 -0.81 -20.52 20.98
C PHE A 447 -0.20 -20.10 22.33
N ALA A 448 -0.93 -19.34 23.14
CA ALA A 448 -0.45 -18.89 24.44
C ALA A 448 -0.22 -20.04 25.41
N SER A 449 -1.10 -21.05 25.43
CA SER A 449 -0.91 -22.27 26.23
C SER A 449 0.43 -22.93 25.89
N LYS A 450 0.71 -23.15 24.60
CA LYS A 450 1.99 -23.71 24.14
C LYS A 450 3.21 -22.82 24.36
N LEU A 451 3.03 -21.50 24.35
CA LEU A 451 4.12 -20.56 24.63
C LEU A 451 4.45 -20.51 26.13
N SER A 452 3.46 -20.79 26.97
CA SER A 452 3.52 -20.84 28.43
C SER A 452 3.84 -22.23 28.99
N GLU A 453 4.29 -23.18 28.16
CA GLU A 453 4.58 -24.57 28.56
C GLU A 453 5.42 -24.64 29.85
N GLY A 454 4.94 -25.44 30.81
CA GLY A 454 5.54 -25.62 32.14
C GLY A 454 5.17 -24.54 33.17
N THR A 455 4.15 -23.72 32.93
CA THR A 455 3.68 -22.68 33.87
C THR A 455 2.17 -22.79 34.12
N PRO A 456 1.61 -22.22 35.20
CA PRO A 456 0.17 -22.25 35.46
C PRO A 456 -0.70 -21.64 34.35
N ASP A 457 -0.12 -20.76 33.53
CA ASP A 457 -0.81 -20.17 32.39
C ASP A 457 -1.12 -21.18 31.27
N GLU A 458 -0.35 -22.26 31.16
CA GLU A 458 -0.58 -23.32 30.18
C GLU A 458 -1.98 -23.90 30.33
N GLU A 459 -2.32 -24.34 31.55
CA GLU A 459 -3.61 -24.93 31.90
C GLU A 459 -4.74 -23.90 31.80
N LYS A 460 -4.49 -22.66 32.28
CA LYS A 460 -5.46 -21.56 32.23
C LYS A 460 -5.94 -21.28 30.80
N TYR A 461 -5.01 -21.15 29.84
CA TYR A 461 -5.38 -20.86 28.46
C TYR A 461 -5.93 -22.10 27.74
N ALA A 462 -5.42 -23.29 28.05
CA ALA A 462 -5.95 -24.55 27.51
C ALA A 462 -7.43 -24.76 27.91
N ALA A 463 -7.76 -24.58 29.19
CA ALA A 463 -9.13 -24.73 29.69
C ALA A 463 -10.12 -23.76 29.02
N MET A 464 -9.71 -22.50 28.77
CA MET A 464 -10.54 -21.55 28.05
C MET A 464 -10.72 -21.95 26.57
N ALA A 465 -9.67 -22.46 25.91
CA ALA A 465 -9.77 -22.92 24.53
C ALA A 465 -10.72 -24.12 24.41
N GLU A 466 -10.65 -25.07 25.34
CA GLU A 466 -11.55 -26.23 25.40
C GLU A 466 -13.01 -25.81 25.61
N ARG A 467 -13.26 -24.84 26.49
CA ARG A 467 -14.60 -24.33 26.78
C ARG A 467 -15.33 -23.83 25.52
N MET A 468 -14.62 -23.15 24.62
CA MET A 468 -15.20 -22.56 23.42
C MET A 468 -15.17 -23.46 22.18
N ALA A 469 -14.40 -24.57 22.19
CA ALA A 469 -14.15 -25.39 20.99
C ALA A 469 -15.44 -25.95 20.38
N GLN A 470 -16.25 -26.68 21.17
CA GLN A 470 -17.51 -27.24 20.69
C GLN A 470 -18.60 -26.17 20.49
N PRO A 471 -18.76 -25.16 21.39
CA PRO A 471 -19.66 -24.04 21.14
C PRO A 471 -19.40 -23.30 19.82
N PHE A 472 -18.14 -23.11 19.42
CA PHE A 472 -17.79 -22.51 18.13
C PHE A 472 -18.41 -23.30 16.97
N VAL A 473 -18.21 -24.62 16.96
CA VAL A 473 -18.74 -25.50 15.90
C VAL A 473 -20.26 -25.43 15.87
N ASN A 474 -20.91 -25.57 17.03
CA ASN A 474 -22.37 -25.53 17.15
C ASN A 474 -22.98 -24.19 16.71
N THR A 475 -22.24 -23.10 16.93
CA THR A 475 -22.71 -21.74 16.62
C THR A 475 -22.57 -21.41 15.14
N PHE A 476 -21.41 -21.72 14.55
CA PHE A 476 -21.09 -21.23 13.20
C PHE A 476 -21.31 -22.26 12.10
N LEU A 477 -21.06 -23.55 12.33
CA LEU A 477 -21.16 -24.56 11.27
C LEU A 477 -22.64 -24.86 10.97
N ASN A 478 -23.07 -24.52 9.76
CA ASN A 478 -24.44 -24.78 9.31
C ASN A 478 -24.59 -26.14 8.63
N ASP A 479 -25.84 -26.53 8.40
CA ASP A 479 -26.20 -27.81 7.76
C ASP A 479 -25.70 -27.94 6.31
N TYR A 480 -25.45 -26.81 5.64
CA TYR A 480 -24.92 -26.75 4.28
C TYR A 480 -23.38 -26.92 4.23
N GLY A 481 -22.71 -27.03 5.37
CA GLY A 481 -21.29 -27.31 5.47
C GLY A 481 -20.38 -26.08 5.34
N TYR A 482 -20.89 -24.87 5.56
CA TYR A 482 -20.08 -23.65 5.69
C TYR A 482 -20.36 -22.94 7.02
N LEU A 483 -19.62 -21.86 7.29
CA LEU A 483 -19.76 -21.11 8.54
C LEU A 483 -20.64 -19.87 8.33
N TYR A 484 -21.57 -19.62 9.25
CA TYR A 484 -22.25 -18.32 9.37
C TYR A 484 -21.23 -17.19 9.56
N ASP A 485 -21.50 -16.01 9.02
CA ASP A 485 -20.57 -14.88 9.08
C ASP A 485 -20.51 -14.25 10.49
N TYR A 486 -21.67 -14.16 11.13
CA TYR A 486 -21.84 -13.78 12.52
C TYR A 486 -23.16 -14.33 13.08
N VAL A 487 -23.26 -14.40 14.41
CA VAL A 487 -24.47 -14.82 15.14
C VAL A 487 -24.78 -13.80 16.23
N ASN A 488 -26.00 -13.25 16.23
CA ASN A 488 -26.48 -12.30 17.23
C ASN A 488 -27.81 -12.79 17.82
N GLY A 489 -27.76 -13.30 19.06
CA GLY A 489 -28.92 -13.92 19.69
C GLY A 489 -29.43 -15.09 18.85
N THR A 490 -30.68 -14.99 18.39
CA THR A 490 -31.32 -16.02 17.55
C THR A 490 -31.07 -15.86 16.05
N TYR A 491 -30.44 -14.76 15.63
CA TYR A 491 -30.13 -14.51 14.21
C TYR A 491 -28.73 -15.01 13.88
N ALA A 492 -28.61 -15.85 12.85
CA ALA A 492 -27.34 -16.29 12.28
C ALA A 492 -27.28 -15.85 10.81
N ASP A 493 -26.22 -15.14 10.42
CA ASP A 493 -26.10 -14.58 9.08
C ASP A 493 -25.68 -15.64 8.05
N PRO A 494 -26.55 -16.02 7.08
CA PRO A 494 -26.27 -17.08 6.13
C PRO A 494 -25.40 -16.64 4.96
N SER A 495 -24.98 -15.36 4.90
CA SER A 495 -24.23 -14.83 3.77
C SER A 495 -22.90 -15.55 3.64
N VAL A 496 -22.58 -16.00 2.43
CA VAL A 496 -21.29 -16.65 2.16
C VAL A 496 -20.24 -15.54 2.04
N ARG A 497 -19.43 -15.37 3.08
CA ARG A 497 -18.39 -14.34 3.21
C ARG A 497 -17.03 -14.96 3.51
N PRO A 498 -15.92 -14.28 3.21
CA PRO A 498 -14.60 -14.90 3.29
C PRO A 498 -14.03 -15.00 4.70
N ASN A 499 -14.72 -14.49 5.73
CA ASN A 499 -14.27 -14.57 7.12
C ASN A 499 -14.06 -16.02 7.58
N MET A 500 -14.85 -16.97 7.03
CA MET A 500 -14.64 -18.40 7.26
C MET A 500 -13.29 -18.92 6.74
N ALA A 501 -12.71 -18.30 5.70
CA ALA A 501 -11.39 -18.67 5.18
C ALA A 501 -10.28 -18.40 6.21
N ILE A 502 -10.43 -17.33 7.01
CA ILE A 502 -9.54 -17.04 8.16
C ILE A 502 -9.65 -18.19 9.15
N ALA A 503 -10.87 -18.55 9.56
CA ALA A 503 -11.09 -19.60 10.57
C ALA A 503 -10.49 -20.97 10.19
N ILE A 504 -10.56 -21.36 8.91
CA ILE A 504 -9.99 -22.63 8.43
C ILE A 504 -8.50 -22.52 8.07
N GLY A 505 -7.98 -21.32 7.86
CA GLY A 505 -6.58 -21.06 7.52
C GLY A 505 -5.63 -20.99 8.70
N LEU A 506 -6.13 -20.67 9.90
CA LEU A 506 -5.33 -20.54 11.13
C LEU A 506 -4.56 -21.82 11.49
N ASP A 507 -3.47 -21.68 12.25
CA ASP A 507 -2.66 -22.83 12.68
C ASP A 507 -3.43 -23.69 13.69
N TYR A 508 -4.21 -23.06 14.57
CA TYR A 508 -5.17 -23.74 15.44
C TYR A 508 -6.59 -23.30 15.10
N SER A 509 -7.52 -24.25 15.00
CA SER A 509 -8.93 -24.00 14.70
C SER A 509 -9.80 -24.99 15.45
N PRO A 510 -10.99 -24.58 15.92
CA PRO A 510 -11.95 -25.50 16.54
C PRO A 510 -12.50 -26.55 15.56
N LEU A 511 -12.30 -26.36 14.25
CA LEU A 511 -12.83 -27.23 13.21
C LEU A 511 -11.89 -28.38 12.89
N ASP A 512 -12.46 -29.58 12.75
CA ASP A 512 -11.72 -30.73 12.27
C ASP A 512 -11.36 -30.62 10.77
N ARG A 513 -10.50 -31.52 10.29
CA ARG A 513 -10.04 -31.52 8.90
C ARG A 513 -11.18 -31.68 7.88
N ARG A 514 -12.23 -32.46 8.20
CA ARG A 514 -13.37 -32.72 7.30
C ARG A 514 -14.26 -31.49 7.21
N GLN A 515 -14.53 -30.84 8.33
CA GLN A 515 -15.27 -29.57 8.40
C GLN A 515 -14.52 -28.47 7.65
N ARG A 516 -13.20 -28.32 7.89
CA ARG A 516 -12.33 -27.38 7.15
C ARG A 516 -12.41 -27.59 5.64
N LYS A 517 -12.35 -28.85 5.19
CA LYS A 517 -12.49 -29.17 3.76
C LYS A 517 -13.85 -28.72 3.20
N LYS A 518 -14.96 -29.02 3.88
CA LYS A 518 -16.31 -28.61 3.41
C LYS A 518 -16.41 -27.10 3.27
N VAL A 519 -15.93 -26.35 4.26
CA VAL A 519 -15.90 -24.88 4.22
C VAL A 519 -15.03 -24.38 3.06
N LEU A 520 -13.83 -24.98 2.88
CA LEU A 520 -12.91 -24.65 1.80
C LEU A 520 -13.54 -24.87 0.42
N ASP A 521 -14.30 -25.95 0.22
CA ASP A 521 -14.99 -26.24 -1.04
C ASP A 521 -15.99 -25.11 -1.39
N ILE A 522 -16.70 -24.57 -0.40
CA ILE A 522 -17.61 -23.43 -0.57
C ILE A 522 -16.85 -22.13 -0.88
N VAL A 523 -15.79 -21.83 -0.12
CA VAL A 523 -14.93 -20.65 -0.37
C VAL A 523 -14.37 -20.69 -1.80
N THR A 524 -13.84 -21.84 -2.21
CA THR A 524 -13.26 -22.05 -3.54
C THR A 524 -14.30 -21.85 -4.63
N ARG A 525 -15.49 -22.41 -4.46
CA ARG A 525 -16.55 -22.36 -5.48
C ARG A 525 -17.17 -20.98 -5.64
N GLU A 526 -17.35 -20.24 -4.56
CA GLU A 526 -18.19 -19.02 -4.59
C GLU A 526 -17.39 -17.72 -4.44
N LEU A 527 -16.26 -17.75 -3.73
CA LEU A 527 -15.51 -16.55 -3.38
C LEU A 527 -14.20 -16.42 -4.14
N LEU A 528 -13.58 -17.50 -4.58
CA LEU A 528 -12.28 -17.44 -5.25
C LEU A 528 -12.36 -16.68 -6.59
N THR A 529 -11.37 -15.79 -6.80
CA THR A 529 -11.10 -15.09 -8.05
C THR A 529 -9.60 -15.10 -8.33
N PRO A 530 -9.15 -14.76 -9.56
CA PRO A 530 -7.73 -14.58 -9.85
C PRO A 530 -7.04 -13.50 -9.02
N LYS A 531 -7.79 -12.59 -8.36
CA LYS A 531 -7.25 -11.46 -7.57
C LYS A 531 -7.53 -11.58 -6.07
N GLY A 532 -7.86 -12.79 -5.58
CA GLY A 532 -8.16 -13.06 -4.18
C GLY A 532 -9.62 -13.45 -3.94
N LEU A 533 -10.09 -13.35 -2.70
CA LEU A 533 -11.45 -13.78 -2.35
C LEU A 533 -12.44 -12.60 -2.39
N ARG A 534 -13.61 -12.83 -3.01
CA ARG A 534 -14.76 -11.93 -2.95
C ARG A 534 -15.17 -11.70 -1.49
N THR A 535 -15.55 -10.47 -1.18
CA THR A 535 -16.07 -10.10 0.16
C THR A 535 -17.50 -10.59 0.41
N LEU A 536 -18.22 -10.98 -0.64
CA LEU A 536 -19.56 -11.55 -0.59
C LEU A 536 -19.79 -12.46 -1.79
N SER A 537 -20.46 -13.59 -1.60
CA SER A 537 -20.82 -14.50 -2.70
C SER A 537 -21.78 -13.81 -3.68
N PRO A 538 -21.62 -14.03 -5.00
CA PRO A 538 -22.58 -13.58 -6.02
C PRO A 538 -24.02 -14.10 -5.80
N LYS A 539 -24.18 -15.16 -5.01
CA LYS A 539 -25.49 -15.74 -4.67
C LYS A 539 -26.13 -15.11 -3.43
N SER A 540 -25.38 -14.32 -2.66
CA SER A 540 -25.87 -13.66 -1.45
C SER A 540 -26.51 -12.31 -1.78
N TYR A 541 -27.52 -11.93 -1.01
CA TYR A 541 -28.19 -10.65 -1.15
C TYR A 541 -27.21 -9.49 -0.94
N GLY A 542 -27.35 -8.42 -1.74
CA GLY A 542 -26.51 -7.23 -1.63
C GLY A 542 -25.16 -7.30 -2.36
N TYR A 543 -24.92 -8.34 -3.17
CA TYR A 543 -23.70 -8.46 -3.97
C TYR A 543 -23.50 -7.29 -4.94
N ARG A 544 -22.37 -6.60 -4.80
CA ARG A 544 -21.90 -5.45 -5.58
C ARG A 544 -20.48 -5.72 -6.06
N PRO A 545 -20.29 -6.24 -7.29
CA PRO A 545 -18.98 -6.72 -7.73
C PRO A 545 -17.95 -5.61 -7.97
N CYS A 546 -18.39 -4.38 -8.24
CA CYS A 546 -17.52 -3.30 -8.72
C CYS A 546 -17.43 -2.15 -7.72
N TYR A 547 -16.22 -1.66 -7.49
CA TYR A 547 -15.94 -0.47 -6.66
C TYR A 547 -15.83 0.75 -7.57
N LEU A 548 -16.98 1.28 -7.99
CA LEU A 548 -17.13 2.39 -8.92
C LEU A 548 -18.21 3.36 -8.44
N GLY A 549 -18.21 4.55 -9.04
CA GLY A 549 -19.26 5.55 -8.80
C GLY A 549 -18.96 6.51 -7.65
N SER A 550 -20.03 7.07 -7.11
CA SER A 550 -19.97 8.09 -6.06
C SER A 550 -19.29 7.56 -4.77
N PRO A 551 -18.85 8.44 -3.85
CA PRO A 551 -18.37 8.02 -2.54
C PRO A 551 -19.32 7.04 -1.83
N GLU A 552 -20.63 7.28 -1.89
CA GLU A 552 -21.66 6.45 -1.28
C GLU A 552 -21.77 5.06 -1.95
N GLU A 553 -21.79 5.02 -3.30
CA GLU A 553 -21.83 3.75 -4.04
C GLU A 553 -20.60 2.89 -3.75
N ARG A 554 -19.44 3.54 -3.61
CA ARG A 554 -18.17 2.90 -3.28
C ARG A 554 -18.16 2.37 -1.85
N GLU A 555 -18.69 3.10 -0.86
CA GLU A 555 -18.86 2.60 0.51
C GLU A 555 -19.79 1.37 0.54
N MET A 556 -20.90 1.41 -0.20
CA MET A 556 -21.85 0.29 -0.28
C MET A 556 -21.21 -0.96 -0.91
N ALA A 557 -20.32 -0.78 -1.88
CA ALA A 557 -19.60 -1.87 -2.53
C ALA A 557 -18.42 -2.40 -1.71
N LEU A 558 -17.76 -1.56 -0.89
CA LEU A 558 -16.44 -1.81 -0.34
C LEU A 558 -16.24 -3.23 0.23
N HIS A 559 -17.21 -3.75 0.98
CA HIS A 559 -17.18 -5.09 1.58
C HIS A 559 -18.36 -5.99 1.17
N ASN A 560 -19.00 -5.70 0.04
CA ASN A 560 -20.17 -6.43 -0.46
C ASN A 560 -19.96 -7.06 -1.84
N GLY A 561 -18.72 -7.39 -2.20
CA GLY A 561 -18.44 -8.07 -3.46
C GLY A 561 -16.98 -8.03 -3.87
N PRO A 562 -16.31 -6.86 -3.90
CA PRO A 562 -14.93 -6.73 -4.38
C PRO A 562 -13.99 -7.74 -3.72
N ALA A 563 -13.02 -8.20 -4.49
CA ALA A 563 -12.06 -9.19 -4.05
C ALA A 563 -10.93 -8.56 -3.23
N ARG A 564 -10.45 -9.29 -2.22
CA ARG A 564 -9.26 -8.93 -1.42
C ARG A 564 -8.12 -9.92 -1.65
N PRO A 565 -6.95 -9.47 -2.13
CA PRO A 565 -5.75 -10.28 -2.23
C PRO A 565 -5.28 -10.87 -0.90
N TRP A 566 -5.36 -10.11 0.20
CA TRP A 566 -4.77 -10.56 1.47
C TRP A 566 -5.39 -11.85 2.02
N LEU A 567 -6.67 -12.10 1.71
CA LEU A 567 -7.36 -13.33 2.09
C LEU A 567 -6.78 -14.58 1.42
N MET A 568 -5.99 -14.41 0.36
CA MET A 568 -5.29 -15.51 -0.30
C MET A 568 -4.30 -16.19 0.64
N GLY A 569 -3.72 -15.48 1.60
CA GLY A 569 -2.83 -16.10 2.60
C GLY A 569 -3.53 -17.17 3.41
N PHE A 570 -4.68 -16.83 4.00
CA PHE A 570 -5.49 -17.79 4.78
C PHE A 570 -6.11 -18.89 3.92
N TYR A 571 -6.58 -18.55 2.71
CA TYR A 571 -7.06 -19.54 1.75
C TYR A 571 -5.99 -20.58 1.41
N SER A 572 -4.77 -20.12 1.12
CA SER A 572 -3.64 -20.98 0.77
C SER A 572 -3.22 -21.85 1.94
N ASP A 573 -3.15 -21.28 3.14
CA ASP A 573 -2.87 -22.04 4.37
C ASP A 573 -3.92 -23.12 4.61
N ALA A 574 -5.21 -22.81 4.43
CA ALA A 574 -6.29 -23.78 4.55
C ALA A 574 -6.17 -24.91 3.52
N TYR A 575 -5.89 -24.55 2.26
CA TYR A 575 -5.74 -25.50 1.17
C TYR A 575 -4.56 -26.46 1.41
N LEU A 576 -3.40 -25.93 1.80
CA LEU A 576 -2.22 -26.73 2.11
C LEU A 576 -2.42 -27.60 3.36
N LYS A 577 -3.12 -27.11 4.39
CA LYS A 577 -3.46 -27.93 5.57
C LYS A 577 -4.41 -29.09 5.25
N VAL A 578 -5.32 -28.92 4.28
CA VAL A 578 -6.27 -29.97 3.87
C VAL A 578 -5.62 -30.97 2.92
N PHE A 579 -4.86 -30.50 1.93
CA PHE A 579 -4.37 -31.32 0.81
C PHE A 579 -2.86 -31.64 0.86
N GLY A 580 -2.11 -31.02 1.77
CA GLY A 580 -0.66 -31.19 1.88
C GLY A 580 0.06 -30.87 0.57
N MET A 581 1.07 -31.68 0.24
CA MET A 581 1.91 -31.50 -0.95
C MET A 581 1.12 -31.48 -2.26
N SER A 582 0.03 -32.25 -2.35
CA SER A 582 -0.82 -32.27 -3.56
C SER A 582 -1.48 -30.93 -3.87
N GLY A 583 -1.57 -30.03 -2.88
CA GLY A 583 -2.14 -28.69 -3.04
C GLY A 583 -1.17 -27.61 -3.51
N VAL A 584 0.15 -27.84 -3.45
CA VAL A 584 1.17 -26.83 -3.77
C VAL A 584 1.00 -26.31 -5.21
N SER A 585 0.88 -27.20 -6.18
CA SER A 585 0.70 -26.83 -7.61
C SER A 585 -0.60 -26.08 -7.90
N TYR A 586 -1.63 -26.29 -7.08
CA TYR A 586 -2.88 -25.54 -7.21
C TYR A 586 -2.70 -24.11 -6.72
N VAL A 587 -2.14 -23.94 -5.51
CA VAL A 587 -1.91 -22.60 -4.93
C VAL A 587 -0.92 -21.80 -5.79
N ASP A 588 0.15 -22.41 -6.27
CA ASP A 588 1.13 -21.77 -7.16
C ASP A 588 0.47 -21.21 -8.43
N ARG A 589 -0.41 -21.98 -9.08
CA ARG A 589 -1.19 -21.51 -10.24
C ARG A 589 -2.12 -20.34 -9.91
N MET A 590 -2.65 -20.26 -8.68
CA MET A 590 -3.47 -19.11 -8.26
C MET A 590 -2.64 -17.83 -8.12
N LEU A 591 -1.33 -17.93 -7.94
CA LEU A 591 -0.44 -16.77 -7.83
C LEU A 591 -0.21 -16.05 -9.17
N ILE A 592 -0.42 -16.73 -10.30
CA ILE A 592 -0.32 -16.15 -11.65
C ILE A 592 -1.20 -14.89 -11.78
N GLY A 593 -2.41 -14.95 -11.22
CA GLY A 593 -3.32 -13.80 -11.25
C GLY A 593 -2.79 -12.57 -10.51
N PHE A 594 -1.93 -12.72 -9.49
CA PHE A 594 -1.26 -11.59 -8.84
C PHE A 594 0.03 -11.20 -9.56
N GLU A 595 0.73 -12.16 -10.18
CA GLU A 595 1.91 -11.89 -11.00
C GLU A 595 1.56 -10.99 -12.20
N ASP A 596 0.42 -11.23 -12.85
CA ASP A 596 -0.08 -10.39 -13.95
C ASP A 596 -0.23 -8.91 -13.55
N GLU A 597 -0.46 -8.63 -12.26
CA GLU A 597 -0.59 -7.25 -11.76
C GLU A 597 0.75 -6.51 -11.68
N MET A 598 1.89 -7.20 -11.76
CA MET A 598 3.20 -6.53 -11.72
C MET A 598 3.38 -5.55 -12.88
N THR A 599 2.65 -5.72 -13.98
CA THR A 599 2.66 -4.83 -15.14
C THR A 599 1.39 -3.98 -15.28
N ASN A 600 0.45 -4.04 -14.33
CA ASN A 600 -0.83 -3.34 -14.34
C ASN A 600 -1.00 -2.44 -13.11
N GLY A 601 -1.94 -1.49 -13.16
CA GLY A 601 -2.14 -0.52 -12.06
C GLY A 601 -0.83 0.15 -11.65
N CYS A 602 -0.48 0.13 -10.36
CA CYS A 602 0.87 0.51 -9.93
C CYS A 602 1.85 -0.64 -10.15
N ILE A 603 2.72 -0.50 -11.14
CA ILE A 603 3.65 -1.54 -11.55
C ILE A 603 4.52 -2.01 -10.37
N GLY A 604 4.66 -3.32 -10.26
CA GLY A 604 5.39 -4.00 -9.19
C GLY A 604 4.72 -3.95 -7.81
N SER A 605 3.41 -3.70 -7.72
CA SER A 605 2.65 -3.74 -6.47
C SER A 605 1.23 -4.28 -6.68
N LEU A 606 0.45 -4.38 -5.59
CA LEU A 606 -0.95 -4.81 -5.59
C LEU A 606 -1.86 -3.70 -5.03
N SER A 607 -2.98 -3.49 -5.71
CA SER A 607 -4.00 -2.51 -5.31
C SER A 607 -4.71 -2.92 -4.02
N GLN A 608 -5.39 -1.98 -3.36
CA GLN A 608 -6.16 -2.22 -2.13
C GLN A 608 -7.25 -3.27 -2.30
N LEU A 609 -7.88 -3.29 -3.47
CA LEU A 609 -8.95 -4.20 -3.80
C LEU A 609 -9.10 -4.34 -5.30
N TYR A 610 -9.85 -5.36 -5.71
CA TYR A 610 -10.10 -5.66 -7.10
C TYR A 610 -11.60 -5.82 -7.32
N ASP A 611 -12.10 -5.33 -8.45
CA ASP A 611 -13.46 -5.66 -8.88
C ASP A 611 -13.61 -7.20 -8.94
N ALA A 612 -14.75 -7.74 -8.54
CA ALA A 612 -14.95 -9.17 -8.32
C ALA A 612 -15.38 -9.96 -9.57
N ASN A 613 -15.58 -9.24 -10.68
CA ASN A 613 -15.90 -9.77 -12.00
C ASN A 613 -14.84 -9.33 -13.01
N PRO A 614 -14.64 -10.08 -14.12
CA PRO A 614 -13.74 -9.67 -15.20
C PRO A 614 -14.04 -8.23 -15.66
N PRO A 615 -13.01 -7.41 -15.93
CA PRO A 615 -11.59 -7.77 -16.02
C PRO A 615 -10.82 -7.75 -14.68
N TYR A 616 -11.52 -7.69 -13.53
CA TYR A 616 -10.92 -7.62 -12.19
C TYR A 616 -9.99 -6.41 -12.01
N THR A 617 -10.47 -5.21 -12.34
CA THR A 617 -9.66 -3.98 -12.25
C THR A 617 -9.27 -3.67 -10.81
N GLY A 618 -7.99 -3.31 -10.59
CA GLY A 618 -7.50 -2.83 -9.30
C GLY A 618 -8.03 -1.44 -8.95
N ARG A 619 -8.43 -1.24 -7.69
CA ARG A 619 -9.08 -0.04 -7.18
C ARG A 619 -8.54 0.37 -5.80
N GLY A 620 -8.88 1.59 -5.39
CA GLY A 620 -8.48 2.14 -4.10
C GLY A 620 -7.01 2.58 -4.08
N ALA A 621 -6.35 2.38 -2.94
CA ALA A 621 -4.92 2.63 -2.82
C ALA A 621 -4.15 1.77 -3.83
N ILE A 622 -3.15 2.35 -4.50
CA ILE A 622 -2.47 1.70 -5.64
C ILE A 622 -1.46 0.64 -5.19
N SER A 623 -1.03 0.73 -3.93
CA SER A 623 -0.11 -0.20 -3.27
C SER A 623 -0.58 -0.37 -1.83
N HIS A 624 -1.14 -1.53 -1.49
CA HIS A 624 -1.71 -1.79 -0.16
C HIS A 624 -0.93 -2.86 0.59
N VAL A 625 -0.38 -2.51 1.76
CA VAL A 625 0.66 -3.30 2.42
C VAL A 625 0.18 -4.69 2.81
N THR A 626 -1.05 -4.82 3.31
CA THR A 626 -1.61 -6.11 3.74
C THR A 626 -1.81 -7.07 2.56
N ASN A 627 -2.16 -6.55 1.38
CA ASN A 627 -2.33 -7.37 0.18
C ASN A 627 -0.98 -7.87 -0.33
N VAL A 628 0.00 -6.97 -0.43
CA VAL A 628 1.36 -7.32 -0.86
C VAL A 628 1.98 -8.31 0.13
N ALA A 629 1.86 -8.06 1.44
CA ALA A 629 2.42 -8.90 2.49
C ALA A 629 1.86 -10.32 2.48
N GLU A 630 0.54 -10.51 2.41
CA GLU A 630 -0.06 -11.85 2.47
C GLU A 630 0.20 -12.69 1.21
N VAL A 631 0.27 -12.05 0.03
CA VAL A 631 0.70 -12.73 -1.19
C VAL A 631 2.18 -13.11 -1.11
N LEU A 632 3.03 -12.24 -0.55
CA LEU A 632 4.45 -12.52 -0.32
C LEU A 632 4.65 -13.66 0.70
N ARG A 633 3.84 -13.68 1.77
CA ARG A 633 3.80 -14.77 2.74
C ARG A 633 3.43 -16.10 2.06
N THR A 634 2.44 -16.09 1.18
CA THR A 634 2.02 -17.27 0.41
C THR A 634 3.16 -17.80 -0.48
N LEU A 635 3.85 -16.93 -1.22
CA LEU A 635 5.02 -17.29 -2.03
C LEU A 635 6.11 -17.95 -1.18
N THR A 636 6.43 -17.39 -0.02
CA THR A 636 7.46 -17.93 0.87
C THR A 636 7.01 -19.24 1.52
N THR A 637 5.73 -19.41 1.85
CA THR A 637 5.18 -20.69 2.33
C THR A 637 5.34 -21.78 1.28
N LEU A 638 4.97 -21.54 0.02
CA LEU A 638 5.13 -22.54 -1.06
C LEU A 638 6.58 -22.94 -1.26
N LYS A 639 7.52 -21.97 -1.21
CA LYS A 639 8.95 -22.28 -1.32
C LYS A 639 9.43 -23.25 -0.25
N LYS A 640 8.95 -23.13 0.99
CA LYS A 640 9.29 -24.07 2.07
C LYS A 640 8.81 -25.49 1.76
N PHE A 641 7.57 -25.64 1.30
CA PHE A 641 7.02 -26.94 0.86
C PHE A 641 7.75 -27.57 -0.32
N ILE A 642 8.41 -26.80 -1.18
CA ILE A 642 9.17 -27.33 -2.32
C ILE A 642 10.60 -27.75 -1.90
N MET A 643 11.12 -27.14 -0.84
CA MET A 643 12.46 -27.41 -0.31
C MET A 643 12.49 -28.57 0.71
N ASP A 644 11.39 -28.79 1.42
CA ASP A 644 11.14 -29.94 2.31
C ASP A 644 10.66 -31.17 1.53
#